data_AF-N8VJ91-F1
#
_entry.id   AF-N8VJ91-F1
#
_cell.length_a   1.000
_cell.length_b   1.000
_cell.length_c   1.000
_cell.angle_alpha   90.00
_cell.angle_beta   90.00
_cell.angle_gamma   90.00
#
_symmetry.space_group_name_H-M   'P 1'
#
loop_
_entity.id
_entity.type
_entity.pdbx_description
1 polymer ?
#
loop_
_entity_poly.entity_id
_entity_poly.type
_entity_poly.pdbx_seq_one_letter_code
_entity_poly.pdbx_strand_id
1 'polypeptide(L)'
;MADMVTKKKLEDADIDVKNLGKAVNEDTVVTPRYGSPYKSVRLAIKEFQAKSSQTLEQAEVKINDMNDAIDSAIAAGAGSAGWTDALIVTEFNKNQREKNREKVSVKDFGAKGNGDQTLYATDYYSDQNKSVRITQQTADGLAFNRAIKWLRNKGGGALYIPEAEQGKSYRIYGYLEQIDFPCVIYGAGAHSWVQNCDNSPTNVDGYGIFCIQPLIVSEVTMMNFKLDGNADVRAKPTSELRLYPFVVLGYPQVRLFNLTSINSPIDCLHTRYKNDYELENNEQLWLKAVNCFFDNSYRNTASLVKGWHQEYVNCDFLRGGYVQGGTQPKYCIDIEPTLASNSIKDINFVNCRFAQARNVLVGGVWAAANFVGCTFDASTPHPDDITKKGYPWAFQMTGGEWSLTGCKIFGRTDTLDTICYHYNQYSVGGEFADSGYLRIKDTEMYGAGLQSNGRRIFIENVLAQNSLRPFVFEKGAAPPQVDVNIKNLRLVNVFDNSNAGTGTTASFAVKTNVNGIIDIDGVTVEIDPTSLAKMPKELFTQSTYHGIYIPDTVSSGKRSFVRNIHAEGFYQRLPTHLGVASPSAANFRDWGRPNLPPADTAVLTASVTATLTDGTVANNTVTNKAVTGLATQNSDAANRVLGGRTKTYWKNCTMWGNYS
;
A
#
# COMPACT_ATOMS: atom_id res chain seq x y z
N MET A 1 -5.03 24.72 130.44
CA MET A 1 -4.48 24.58 129.08
C MET A 1 -3.19 23.78 129.15
N ALA A 2 -3.29 22.49 128.80
CA ALA A 2 -2.27 21.59 128.29
C ALA A 2 -3.04 20.32 127.92
N ASP A 3 -3.26 20.05 126.63
CA ASP A 3 -3.89 18.80 126.19
C ASP A 3 -2.93 17.65 126.49
N MET A 4 -3.14 16.95 127.59
CA MET A 4 -2.32 15.80 127.96
C MET A 4 -2.55 14.67 126.94
N VAL A 5 -1.47 14.20 126.31
CA VAL A 5 -1.52 13.06 125.39
C VAL A 5 -2.00 11.82 126.16
N THR A 6 -3.08 11.20 125.69
CA THR A 6 -3.63 9.99 126.33
C THR A 6 -2.76 8.77 126.00
N LYS A 7 -2.70 7.79 126.91
CA LYS A 7 -1.99 6.51 126.68
C LYS A 7 -2.39 5.85 125.36
N LYS A 8 -3.69 5.90 125.01
CA LYS A 8 -4.25 5.43 123.74
C LYS A 8 -3.63 6.12 122.52
N LYS A 9 -3.37 7.45 122.58
CA LYS A 9 -2.70 8.19 121.49
C LYS A 9 -1.24 7.77 121.32
N LEU A 10 -0.53 7.42 122.40
CA LEU A 10 0.85 6.92 122.32
C LEU A 10 0.91 5.50 121.74
N GLU A 11 0.02 4.61 122.18
CA GLU A 11 -0.09 3.24 121.63
C GLU A 11 -0.49 3.25 120.15
N ASP A 12 -1.44 4.11 119.77
CA ASP A 12 -1.86 4.27 118.38
C ASP A 12 -0.74 4.87 117.51
N ALA A 13 0.04 5.82 118.04
CA ALA A 13 1.21 6.37 117.34
C ALA A 13 2.33 5.33 117.16
N ASP A 14 2.56 4.45 118.14
CA ASP A 14 3.55 3.37 118.04
C ASP A 14 3.14 2.34 116.97
N ILE A 15 1.84 2.01 116.89
CA ILE A 15 1.29 1.19 115.80
C ILE A 15 1.45 1.87 114.44
N ASP A 16 1.15 3.17 114.35
CA ASP A 16 1.24 3.93 113.10
C ASP A 16 2.71 4.07 112.62
N VAL A 17 3.66 4.31 113.54
CA VAL A 17 5.11 4.34 113.26
C VAL A 17 5.61 2.97 112.83
N LYS A 18 5.18 1.89 113.50
CA LYS A 18 5.52 0.51 113.13
C LYS A 18 4.99 0.16 111.74
N ASN A 19 3.76 0.55 111.43
CA ASN A 19 3.15 0.35 110.11
C ASN A 19 3.85 1.18 109.02
N LEU A 20 4.28 2.41 109.31
CA LEU A 20 5.12 3.21 108.41
C LEU A 20 6.48 2.53 108.16
N GLY A 21 7.12 2.04 109.22
CA GLY A 21 8.38 1.29 109.11
C GLY A 21 8.23 0.05 108.22
N LYS A 22 7.14 -0.70 108.38
CA LYS A 22 6.80 -1.85 107.53
C LYS A 22 6.48 -1.46 106.09
N ALA A 23 5.72 -0.38 105.89
CA ALA A 23 5.31 0.10 104.57
C ALA A 23 6.49 0.53 103.70
N VAL A 24 7.57 1.01 104.31
CA VAL A 24 8.78 1.45 103.61
C VAL A 24 9.80 0.33 103.46
N ASN A 25 9.99 -0.52 104.48
CA ASN A 25 11.17 -1.40 104.54
C ASN A 25 10.91 -2.89 104.27
N GLU A 26 9.68 -3.37 104.42
CA GLU A 26 9.36 -4.81 104.31
C GLU A 26 8.60 -5.13 103.02
N ASP A 27 8.74 -6.35 102.48
CA ASP A 27 7.92 -6.86 101.36
C ASP A 27 6.62 -7.45 101.93
N THR A 28 5.66 -6.62 102.34
CA THR A 28 4.48 -7.08 103.07
C THR A 28 3.21 -6.29 102.72
N VAL A 29 2.06 -6.83 103.11
CA VAL A 29 0.79 -6.09 103.13
C VAL A 29 0.64 -5.48 104.52
N VAL A 30 0.63 -4.16 104.59
CA VAL A 30 0.45 -3.41 105.84
C VAL A 30 -1.05 -3.28 106.11
N THR A 31 -1.47 -3.68 107.30
CA THR A 31 -2.85 -3.49 107.78
C THR A 31 -2.87 -2.28 108.72
N PRO A 32 -3.29 -1.10 108.23
CA PRO A 32 -3.32 0.09 109.07
C PRO A 32 -4.41 -0.01 110.13
N ARG A 33 -4.31 0.82 111.16
CA ARG A 33 -5.36 0.98 112.18
C ARG A 33 -6.68 1.48 111.58
N TYR A 34 -6.61 2.26 110.50
CA TYR A 34 -7.76 2.75 109.74
C TYR A 34 -7.57 2.53 108.24
N GLY A 35 -8.65 2.11 107.57
CA GLY A 35 -8.67 1.85 106.13
C GLY A 35 -8.32 0.41 105.76
N SER A 36 -8.29 0.15 104.46
CA SER A 36 -8.00 -1.18 103.92
C SER A 36 -6.51 -1.51 103.98
N PRO A 37 -6.13 -2.80 104.09
CA PRO A 37 -4.75 -3.22 103.91
C PRO A 37 -4.18 -2.75 102.56
N TYR A 38 -2.92 -2.34 102.56
CA TYR A 38 -2.22 -1.88 101.35
C TYR A 38 -0.84 -2.53 101.24
N LYS A 39 -0.33 -2.65 100.01
CA LYS A 39 1.00 -3.21 99.77
C LYS A 39 2.06 -2.19 100.16
N SER A 40 3.14 -2.64 100.80
CA SER A 40 4.32 -1.81 101.03
C SER A 40 4.91 -1.31 99.70
N VAL A 41 5.67 -0.22 99.76
CA VAL A 41 6.31 0.38 98.58
C VAL A 41 7.22 -0.63 97.87
N ARG A 42 8.01 -1.39 98.64
CA ARG A 42 8.89 -2.42 98.10
C ARG A 42 8.12 -3.55 97.42
N LEU A 43 7.04 -4.04 98.03
CA LEU A 43 6.21 -5.10 97.43
C LEU A 43 5.55 -4.64 96.14
N ALA A 44 5.03 -3.40 96.11
CA ALA A 44 4.43 -2.81 94.91
C ALA A 44 5.45 -2.63 93.76
N ILE A 45 6.66 -2.14 94.05
CA ILE A 45 7.73 -2.00 93.06
C ILE A 45 8.16 -3.36 92.50
N LYS A 46 8.33 -4.37 93.37
CA LYS A 46 8.73 -5.72 92.97
C LYS A 46 7.70 -6.38 92.05
N GLU A 47 6.42 -6.24 92.37
CA GLU A 47 5.34 -6.71 91.50
C GLU A 47 5.25 -5.94 90.18
N PHE A 48 5.48 -4.62 90.20
CA PHE A 48 5.51 -3.80 88.99
C PHE A 48 6.67 -4.20 88.08
N GLN A 49 7.87 -4.41 88.64
CA GLN A 49 9.04 -4.90 87.90
C GLN A 49 8.78 -6.28 87.31
N ALA A 50 8.23 -7.22 88.08
CA ALA A 50 7.89 -8.55 87.59
C ALA A 50 6.89 -8.51 86.41
N LYS A 51 5.84 -7.69 86.51
CA LYS A 51 4.88 -7.50 85.40
C LYS A 51 5.51 -6.81 84.19
N SER A 52 6.41 -5.86 84.41
CA SER A 52 7.12 -5.16 83.33
C SER A 52 8.04 -6.12 82.58
N SER A 53 8.82 -6.94 83.30
CA SER A 53 9.68 -7.97 82.71
C SER A 53 8.87 -8.99 81.90
N GLN A 54 7.74 -9.46 82.43
CA GLN A 54 6.85 -10.38 81.72
C GLN A 54 6.29 -9.78 80.42
N THR A 55 5.96 -8.48 80.44
CA THR A 55 5.43 -7.79 79.26
C THR A 55 6.51 -7.61 78.19
N LEU A 56 7.76 -7.33 78.60
CA LEU A 56 8.90 -7.23 77.70
C LEU A 56 9.24 -8.57 77.06
N GLU A 57 9.27 -9.66 77.83
CA GLU A 57 9.47 -11.02 77.29
C GLU A 57 8.39 -11.40 76.27
N GLN A 58 7.12 -11.08 76.55
CA GLN A 58 6.02 -11.31 75.60
C GLN A 58 6.15 -10.46 74.32
N ALA A 59 6.67 -9.24 74.43
CA ALA A 59 6.92 -8.38 73.28
C ALA A 59 8.08 -8.90 72.42
N GLU A 60 9.17 -9.35 73.06
CA GLU A 60 10.32 -9.96 72.37
C GLU A 60 9.95 -11.23 71.62
N VAL A 61 9.14 -12.11 72.23
CA VAL A 61 8.62 -13.31 71.55
C VAL A 61 7.83 -12.93 70.30
N LYS A 62 6.91 -11.95 70.39
CA LYS A 62 6.13 -11.52 69.22
C LYS A 62 6.97 -10.86 68.13
N ILE A 63 8.00 -10.11 68.50
CA ILE A 63 8.93 -9.51 67.54
C ILE A 63 9.73 -10.61 66.83
N ASN A 64 10.19 -11.62 67.57
CA ASN A 64 10.89 -12.77 67.00
C ASN A 64 9.97 -13.58 66.08
N ASP A 65 8.75 -13.89 66.49
CA ASP A 65 7.75 -14.59 65.65
C ASP A 65 7.48 -13.82 64.34
N MET A 66 7.41 -12.48 64.42
CA MET A 66 7.18 -11.63 63.25
C MET A 66 8.41 -11.61 62.33
N ASN A 67 9.62 -11.54 62.88
CA ASN A 67 10.85 -11.63 62.10
C ASN A 67 11.00 -13.00 61.44
N ASP A 68 10.72 -14.09 62.15
CA ASP A 68 10.75 -15.46 61.62
C ASP A 68 9.75 -15.65 60.48
N ALA A 69 8.55 -15.04 60.60
CA ALA A 69 7.55 -15.05 59.53
C ALA A 69 8.01 -14.26 58.29
N ILE A 70 8.65 -13.10 58.49
CA ILE A 70 9.23 -12.29 57.41
C ILE A 70 10.38 -13.04 56.73
N ASP A 71 11.30 -13.62 57.50
CA ASP A 71 12.44 -14.37 56.98
C ASP A 71 12.00 -15.64 56.27
N SER A 72 10.99 -16.35 56.80
CA SER A 72 10.37 -17.49 56.12
C SER A 72 9.71 -17.08 54.81
N ALA A 73 9.02 -15.94 54.78
CA ALA A 73 8.44 -15.40 53.56
C ALA A 73 9.53 -15.01 52.55
N ILE A 74 10.60 -14.34 52.97
CA ILE A 74 11.73 -13.96 52.11
C ILE A 74 12.46 -15.21 51.57
N ALA A 75 12.74 -16.20 52.42
CA ALA A 75 13.36 -17.46 52.04
C ALA A 75 12.48 -18.30 51.09
N ALA A 76 11.16 -18.24 51.27
CA ALA A 76 10.19 -18.80 50.33
C ALA A 76 10.05 -17.97 49.03
N GLY A 77 10.79 -16.86 48.90
CA GLY A 77 10.82 -16.04 47.71
C GLY A 77 9.65 -15.07 47.62
N ALA A 78 9.14 -14.53 48.71
CA ALA A 78 7.96 -13.67 48.71
C ALA A 78 8.08 -12.43 47.78
N GLY A 79 9.28 -11.97 47.42
CA GLY A 79 9.47 -10.96 46.36
C GLY A 79 9.72 -11.54 44.96
N SER A 80 10.26 -12.75 44.87
CA SER A 80 10.71 -13.42 43.63
C SER A 80 9.73 -14.46 43.07
N ALA A 81 8.73 -14.88 43.85
CA ALA A 81 7.68 -15.83 43.51
C ALA A 81 6.45 -15.16 42.87
N GLY A 82 6.45 -13.83 42.77
CA GLY A 82 5.50 -13.08 41.95
C GLY A 82 4.03 -13.18 42.36
N TRP A 83 3.69 -13.24 43.66
CA TRP A 83 2.29 -13.20 44.14
C TRP A 83 1.78 -11.78 44.41
N THR A 84 2.66 -10.77 44.47
CA THR A 84 2.26 -9.38 44.74
C THR A 84 1.28 -8.84 43.67
N ASP A 85 1.44 -9.28 42.42
CA ASP A 85 0.54 -8.93 41.32
C ASP A 85 -0.86 -9.55 41.45
N ALA A 86 -1.01 -10.61 42.26
CA ALA A 86 -2.30 -11.24 42.57
C ALA A 86 -3.03 -10.54 43.72
N LEU A 87 -2.33 -9.73 44.54
CA LEU A 87 -2.91 -9.03 45.69
C LEU A 87 -3.23 -7.56 45.45
N ILE A 88 -2.50 -6.89 44.56
CA ILE A 88 -2.80 -5.49 44.22
C ILE A 88 -4.08 -5.50 43.38
N VAL A 89 -5.19 -5.07 43.97
CA VAL A 89 -6.49 -4.96 43.30
C VAL A 89 -6.64 -3.53 42.76
N THR A 90 -6.96 -3.42 41.48
CA THR A 90 -7.30 -2.17 40.79
C THR A 90 -8.67 -1.65 41.25
N GLU A 91 -8.98 -0.38 41.00
CA GLU A 91 -10.28 0.23 41.31
C GLU A 91 -11.49 -0.51 40.68
N PHE A 92 -11.25 -1.34 39.66
CA PHE A 92 -12.27 -2.14 38.96
C PHE A 92 -12.31 -3.61 39.40
N ASN A 93 -11.83 -3.94 40.60
CA ASN A 93 -11.83 -5.29 41.18
C ASN A 93 -11.09 -6.36 40.35
N LYS A 94 -10.12 -5.96 39.53
CA LYS A 94 -9.14 -6.86 38.89
C LYS A 94 -7.83 -6.83 39.65
N ASN A 95 -7.14 -7.95 39.80
CA ASN A 95 -5.78 -7.92 40.32
C ASN A 95 -4.79 -7.37 39.25
N GLN A 96 -3.61 -6.94 39.68
CA GLN A 96 -2.59 -6.36 38.81
C GLN A 96 -2.13 -7.35 37.73
N ARG A 97 -2.11 -8.65 38.03
CA ARG A 97 -1.81 -9.71 37.06
C ARG A 97 -2.81 -9.74 35.92
N GLU A 98 -4.11 -9.71 36.25
CA GLU A 98 -5.20 -9.64 35.28
C GLU A 98 -5.09 -8.36 34.45
N LYS A 99 -4.76 -7.24 35.09
CA LYS A 99 -4.56 -5.97 34.39
C LYS A 99 -3.39 -6.02 33.42
N ASN A 100 -2.24 -6.54 33.84
CA ASN A 100 -1.05 -6.67 33.00
C ASN A 100 -1.31 -7.60 31.79
N ARG A 101 -2.15 -8.63 31.94
CA ARG A 101 -2.53 -9.55 30.85
C ARG A 101 -3.40 -8.90 29.76
N GLU A 102 -3.94 -7.69 29.98
CA GLU A 102 -4.70 -6.96 28.96
C GLU A 102 -3.80 -6.40 27.86
N LYS A 103 -2.51 -6.14 28.15
CA LYS A 103 -1.54 -5.64 27.17
C LYS A 103 -0.33 -6.57 27.13
N VAL A 104 -0.19 -7.28 26.02
CA VAL A 104 0.88 -8.26 25.81
C VAL A 104 1.91 -7.69 24.85
N SER A 105 3.18 -7.77 25.24
CA SER A 105 4.34 -7.27 24.50
C SER A 105 5.30 -8.38 24.17
N VAL A 106 6.05 -8.26 23.07
CA VAL A 106 7.18 -9.17 22.78
C VAL A 106 8.22 -9.21 23.90
N LYS A 107 8.34 -8.13 24.70
CA LYS A 107 9.25 -8.07 25.85
C LYS A 107 8.83 -9.00 26.99
N ASP A 108 7.53 -9.30 27.13
CA ASP A 108 7.02 -10.24 28.13
C ASP A 108 7.51 -11.68 27.86
N PHE A 109 7.99 -11.94 26.64
CA PHE A 109 8.53 -13.23 26.21
C PHE A 109 10.06 -13.24 26.08
N GLY A 110 10.72 -12.16 26.48
CA GLY A 110 12.18 -12.03 26.54
C GLY A 110 12.84 -11.30 25.37
N ALA A 111 12.07 -10.60 24.52
CA ALA A 111 12.66 -9.75 23.48
C ALA A 111 13.39 -8.57 24.11
N LYS A 112 14.57 -8.24 23.57
CA LYS A 112 15.42 -7.13 24.02
C LYS A 112 15.35 -5.95 23.06
N GLY A 113 15.39 -6.19 21.74
CA GLY A 113 15.42 -5.12 20.74
C GLY A 113 16.72 -4.33 20.76
N ASN A 114 17.84 -4.96 21.13
CA ASN A 114 19.15 -4.35 21.29
C ASN A 114 20.09 -4.60 20.09
N GLY A 115 19.59 -5.25 19.03
CA GLY A 115 20.39 -5.59 17.85
C GLY A 115 21.25 -6.86 18.00
N ASP A 116 21.12 -7.64 19.08
CA ASP A 116 21.85 -8.89 19.26
C ASP A 116 21.42 -9.95 18.24
N GLN A 117 22.39 -10.60 17.62
CA GLN A 117 22.20 -11.61 16.57
C GLN A 117 22.64 -13.01 17.00
N THR A 118 22.93 -13.20 18.29
CA THR A 118 23.31 -14.51 18.84
C THR A 118 22.23 -15.54 18.54
N LEU A 119 22.61 -16.64 17.90
CA LEU A 119 21.70 -17.69 17.47
C LEU A 119 21.60 -18.80 18.51
N TYR A 120 20.37 -19.24 18.76
CA TYR A 120 20.02 -20.33 19.66
C TYR A 120 19.25 -21.39 18.88
N ALA A 121 19.39 -22.65 19.28
CA ALA A 121 18.66 -23.75 18.66
C ALA A 121 17.14 -23.57 18.80
N THR A 122 16.40 -23.93 17.74
CA THR A 122 14.94 -23.98 17.72
C THR A 122 14.49 -25.03 16.71
N ASP A 123 13.18 -25.26 16.59
CA ASP A 123 12.65 -26.16 15.58
C ASP A 123 11.18 -25.83 15.28
N TYR A 124 10.94 -25.24 14.12
CA TYR A 124 9.59 -24.96 13.61
C TYR A 124 9.58 -24.79 12.10
N TYR A 125 8.38 -24.75 11.53
CA TYR A 125 8.14 -24.39 10.13
C TYR A 125 7.57 -22.99 10.03
N SER A 126 8.03 -22.21 9.04
CA SER A 126 7.53 -20.85 8.81
C SER A 126 6.25 -20.82 7.96
N ASP A 127 5.81 -21.97 7.44
CA ASP A 127 4.64 -22.09 6.58
C ASP A 127 3.91 -23.42 6.74
N GLN A 128 2.69 -23.48 6.20
CA GLN A 128 1.84 -24.68 6.23
C GLN A 128 2.39 -25.82 5.38
N ASN A 129 3.09 -25.50 4.28
CA ASN A 129 3.62 -26.50 3.37
C ASN A 129 4.85 -27.21 3.95
N LYS A 130 5.34 -26.76 5.11
CA LYS A 130 6.53 -27.28 5.80
C LYS A 130 7.76 -27.31 4.89
N SER A 131 7.79 -26.41 3.91
CA SER A 131 8.91 -26.30 2.96
C SER A 131 10.18 -25.80 3.63
N VAL A 132 10.02 -25.12 4.77
CA VAL A 132 11.03 -24.24 5.34
C VAL A 132 11.13 -24.52 6.83
N ARG A 133 12.17 -25.25 7.21
CA ARG A 133 12.44 -25.58 8.61
C ARG A 133 13.43 -24.58 9.18
N ILE A 134 13.06 -23.92 10.27
CA ILE A 134 13.92 -23.02 11.02
C ILE A 134 14.48 -23.77 12.22
N THR A 135 15.80 -23.96 12.24
CA THR A 135 16.52 -24.71 13.28
C THR A 135 17.32 -23.82 14.23
N GLN A 136 17.39 -22.52 13.95
CA GLN A 136 18.01 -21.54 14.83
C GLN A 136 17.30 -20.19 14.78
N GLN A 137 17.36 -19.44 15.87
CA GLN A 137 16.72 -18.14 16.00
C GLN A 137 17.46 -17.28 17.04
N THR A 138 17.36 -15.95 16.93
CA THR A 138 17.87 -15.03 17.96
C THR A 138 17.01 -15.08 19.23
N ALA A 139 17.50 -14.44 20.30
CA ALA A 139 16.69 -14.23 21.51
C ALA A 139 15.38 -13.48 21.20
N ASP A 140 15.45 -12.44 20.35
CA ASP A 140 14.28 -11.69 19.91
C ASP A 140 13.32 -12.59 19.12
N GLY A 141 13.78 -13.31 18.09
CA GLY A 141 12.89 -14.16 17.30
C GLY A 141 12.29 -15.31 18.10
N LEU A 142 13.00 -15.87 19.08
CA LEU A 142 12.44 -16.84 20.01
C LEU A 142 11.32 -16.21 20.86
N ALA A 143 11.51 -14.98 21.32
CA ALA A 143 10.48 -14.26 22.07
C ALA A 143 9.24 -13.96 21.21
N PHE A 144 9.42 -13.52 19.95
CA PHE A 144 8.33 -13.36 19.00
C PHE A 144 7.56 -14.68 18.79
N ASN A 145 8.25 -15.80 18.55
CA ASN A 145 7.60 -17.09 18.37
C ASN A 145 6.85 -17.56 19.60
N ARG A 146 7.39 -17.35 20.80
CA ARG A 146 6.67 -17.63 22.06
C ARG A 146 5.41 -16.78 22.18
N ALA A 147 5.48 -15.50 21.82
CA ALA A 147 4.33 -14.59 21.83
C ALA A 147 3.24 -15.05 20.83
N ILE A 148 3.64 -15.39 19.60
CA ILE A 148 2.76 -15.91 18.55
C ILE A 148 2.06 -17.18 19.01
N LYS A 149 2.82 -18.16 19.53
CA LYS A 149 2.27 -19.41 20.08
C LYS A 149 1.30 -19.16 21.25
N TRP A 150 1.64 -18.24 22.14
CA TRP A 150 0.79 -17.91 23.27
C TRP A 150 -0.54 -17.31 22.83
N LEU A 151 -0.52 -16.37 21.87
CA LEU A 151 -1.74 -15.79 21.31
C LEU A 151 -2.56 -16.83 20.54
N ARG A 152 -1.92 -17.70 19.76
CA ARG A 152 -2.57 -18.82 19.08
C ARG A 152 -3.35 -19.69 20.05
N ASN A 153 -2.70 -20.10 21.15
CA ASN A 153 -3.32 -20.95 22.19
C ASN A 153 -4.46 -20.25 22.94
N LYS A 154 -4.46 -18.92 22.98
CA LYS A 154 -5.54 -18.11 23.56
C LYS A 154 -6.72 -17.93 22.59
N GLY A 155 -6.57 -18.30 21.32
CA GLY A 155 -7.55 -18.06 20.26
C GLY A 155 -7.45 -16.67 19.64
N GLY A 156 -6.37 -15.92 19.90
CA GLY A 156 -6.11 -14.60 19.34
C GLY A 156 -5.75 -13.53 20.36
N GLY A 157 -5.76 -12.27 19.92
CA GLY A 157 -5.48 -11.10 20.76
C GLY A 157 -4.55 -10.11 20.09
N ALA A 158 -3.93 -9.23 20.90
CA ALA A 158 -3.03 -8.19 20.41
C ALA A 158 -1.59 -8.39 20.92
N LEU A 159 -0.62 -8.24 20.03
CA LEU A 159 0.81 -8.25 20.30
C LEU A 159 1.40 -6.85 20.09
N TYR A 160 1.90 -6.25 21.15
CA TYR A 160 2.62 -4.99 21.09
C TYR A 160 4.12 -5.22 20.81
N ILE A 161 4.68 -4.44 19.89
CA ILE A 161 6.10 -4.34 19.60
C ILE A 161 6.57 -2.97 20.10
N PRO A 162 7.15 -2.85 21.30
CA PRO A 162 7.70 -1.59 21.78
C PRO A 162 8.83 -1.10 20.86
N GLU A 163 9.22 0.17 20.97
CA GLU A 163 10.43 0.63 20.30
C GLU A 163 11.65 -0.21 20.73
N ALA A 164 12.50 -0.51 19.75
CA ALA A 164 13.81 -1.07 19.99
C ALA A 164 14.70 -0.04 20.72
N GLU A 165 15.84 -0.48 21.25
CA GLU A 165 16.84 0.45 21.77
C GLU A 165 17.26 1.45 20.68
N GLN A 166 17.71 2.63 21.09
CA GLN A 166 18.01 3.72 20.16
C GLN A 166 19.02 3.27 19.08
N GLY A 167 18.62 3.37 17.82
CA GLY A 167 19.44 2.96 16.67
C GLY A 167 19.60 1.44 16.51
N LYS A 168 18.82 0.64 17.24
CA LYS A 168 18.81 -0.83 17.18
C LYS A 168 17.49 -1.35 16.63
N SER A 169 17.42 -2.66 16.45
CA SER A 169 16.25 -3.38 15.94
C SER A 169 16.07 -4.70 16.70
N TYR A 170 14.85 -5.24 16.65
CA TYR A 170 14.58 -6.63 16.99
C TYR A 170 15.10 -7.51 15.85
N ARG A 171 16.10 -8.34 16.12
CA ARG A 171 16.78 -9.10 15.07
C ARG A 171 16.13 -10.46 14.89
N ILE A 172 15.74 -10.81 13.67
CA ILE A 172 15.10 -12.09 13.33
C ILE A 172 15.99 -12.88 12.38
N TYR A 173 16.39 -14.08 12.76
CA TYR A 173 17.09 -15.00 11.86
C TYR A 173 16.08 -15.75 10.99
N GLY A 174 16.13 -15.55 9.68
CA GLY A 174 15.17 -16.15 8.76
C GLY A 174 13.75 -15.62 9.00
N TYR A 175 12.86 -16.46 9.48
CA TYR A 175 11.40 -16.24 9.46
C TYR A 175 10.77 -16.56 10.80
N LEU A 176 9.68 -15.88 11.17
CA LEU A 176 8.92 -16.22 12.37
C LEU A 176 7.95 -17.37 12.10
N GLU A 177 7.32 -17.85 13.17
CA GLU A 177 6.19 -18.75 13.03
C GLU A 177 5.05 -18.11 12.25
N GLN A 178 4.36 -18.97 11.50
CA GLN A 178 3.19 -18.61 10.71
C GLN A 178 2.08 -17.98 11.56
N ILE A 179 1.47 -16.92 11.05
CA ILE A 179 0.26 -16.32 11.61
C ILE A 179 -0.96 -16.93 10.92
N ASP A 180 -1.68 -17.79 11.63
CA ASP A 180 -2.82 -18.57 11.14
C ASP A 180 -4.11 -18.40 11.98
N PHE A 181 -4.09 -17.46 12.91
CA PHE A 181 -5.17 -17.17 13.87
C PHE A 181 -5.48 -15.66 13.88
N PRO A 182 -6.65 -15.23 14.38
CA PRO A 182 -6.99 -13.82 14.43
C PRO A 182 -6.10 -13.06 15.41
N CYS A 183 -5.46 -11.99 14.96
CA CYS A 183 -4.59 -11.19 15.83
C CYS A 183 -4.37 -9.76 15.36
N VAL A 184 -4.01 -8.90 16.30
CA VAL A 184 -3.50 -7.55 16.03
C VAL A 184 -2.02 -7.50 16.40
N ILE A 185 -1.14 -7.16 15.48
CA ILE A 185 0.28 -6.91 15.78
C ILE A 185 0.52 -5.42 15.56
N TYR A 186 1.00 -4.72 16.58
CA TYR A 186 1.11 -3.27 16.51
C TYR A 186 2.36 -2.73 17.21
N GLY A 187 2.93 -1.65 16.66
CA GLY A 187 4.07 -0.96 17.24
C GLY A 187 3.76 0.45 17.71
N ALA A 188 4.81 1.18 18.06
CA ALA A 188 4.80 2.58 18.46
C ALA A 188 5.21 3.54 17.33
N GLY A 189 5.53 3.02 16.13
CA GLY A 189 6.02 3.77 14.98
C GLY A 189 7.25 3.12 14.34
N ALA A 190 8.01 3.91 13.58
CA ALA A 190 9.15 3.41 12.80
C ALA A 190 10.28 2.79 13.66
N HIS A 191 10.38 3.15 14.95
CA HIS A 191 11.35 2.59 15.90
C HIS A 191 10.92 1.26 16.52
N SER A 192 9.67 0.84 16.35
CA SER A 192 9.28 -0.57 16.47
C SER A 192 9.81 -1.30 15.24
N TRP A 193 11.13 -1.52 15.23
CA TRP A 193 11.86 -1.95 14.04
C TRP A 193 12.23 -3.42 14.16
N VAL A 194 11.59 -4.25 13.35
CA VAL A 194 11.90 -5.67 13.20
C VAL A 194 12.74 -5.86 11.94
N GLN A 195 13.90 -6.48 12.08
CA GLN A 195 14.88 -6.57 11.01
C GLN A 195 15.50 -7.96 10.93
N ASN A 196 15.76 -8.45 9.72
CA ASN A 196 16.48 -9.71 9.58
C ASN A 196 17.95 -9.62 10.00
N CYS A 197 18.51 -10.72 10.52
CA CYS A 197 19.95 -10.85 10.80
C CYS A 197 20.78 -10.74 9.52
N ASP A 198 22.02 -10.29 9.63
CA ASP A 198 22.95 -10.08 8.50
C ASP A 198 23.29 -11.40 7.80
N ASN A 199 23.32 -12.50 8.57
CA ASN A 199 23.56 -13.85 8.08
C ASN A 199 22.26 -14.65 7.85
N SER A 200 21.09 -14.00 7.84
CA SER A 200 19.82 -14.69 7.55
C SER A 200 19.85 -15.27 6.13
N PRO A 201 19.40 -16.51 5.93
CA PRO A 201 19.55 -17.21 4.66
C PRO A 201 18.72 -16.55 3.56
N THR A 202 19.32 -16.36 2.38
CA THR A 202 18.67 -15.80 1.17
C THR A 202 18.60 -16.82 0.02
N ASN A 203 18.97 -18.06 0.29
CA ASN A 203 19.02 -19.16 -0.68
C ASN A 203 18.15 -20.35 -0.27
N VAL A 204 17.37 -20.21 0.80
CA VAL A 204 16.38 -21.20 1.24
C VAL A 204 15.01 -20.74 0.79
N ASP A 205 14.25 -21.63 0.15
CA ASP A 205 12.82 -21.40 -0.04
C ASP A 205 12.22 -21.09 1.34
N GLY A 206 11.48 -19.99 1.47
CA GLY A 206 11.28 -19.36 2.78
C GLY A 206 10.28 -18.23 2.73
N TYR A 207 9.28 -18.13 3.62
CA TYR A 207 8.31 -17.01 3.63
C TYR A 207 8.56 -16.06 4.81
N GLY A 208 9.18 -14.92 4.53
CA GLY A 208 9.13 -13.68 5.31
C GLY A 208 9.36 -13.56 6.79
N ILE A 209 9.62 -12.33 7.24
CA ILE A 209 9.63 -12.04 8.69
C ILE A 209 8.25 -12.42 9.25
N PHE A 210 7.18 -11.96 8.59
CA PHE A 210 5.82 -12.38 8.87
C PHE A 210 5.17 -13.06 7.67
N CYS A 211 4.70 -14.28 7.89
CA CYS A 211 3.88 -15.06 6.97
C CYS A 211 2.46 -15.17 7.53
N ILE A 212 1.49 -14.51 6.91
CA ILE A 212 0.07 -14.66 7.21
C ILE A 212 -0.50 -15.74 6.30
N GLN A 213 -0.98 -16.83 6.86
CA GLN A 213 -1.52 -17.95 6.07
C GLN A 213 -2.57 -18.73 6.86
N PRO A 214 -3.75 -18.20 7.17
CA PRO A 214 -4.75 -18.95 7.91
C PRO A 214 -5.43 -20.02 7.04
N LEU A 215 -5.77 -21.18 7.63
CA LEU A 215 -6.52 -22.27 6.96
C LEU A 215 -8.01 -21.98 6.82
N ILE A 216 -8.52 -21.15 7.72
CA ILE A 216 -9.90 -20.66 7.78
C ILE A 216 -9.85 -19.14 7.73
N VAL A 217 -11.01 -18.49 7.63
CA VAL A 217 -11.05 -17.03 7.66
C VAL A 217 -10.57 -16.51 9.01
N SER A 218 -9.51 -15.69 8.99
CA SER A 218 -8.93 -15.08 10.18
C SER A 218 -8.64 -13.60 9.95
N GLU A 219 -9.09 -12.75 10.86
CA GLU A 219 -8.79 -11.32 10.86
C GLU A 219 -7.38 -11.06 11.40
N VAL A 220 -6.50 -10.51 10.56
CA VAL A 220 -5.14 -10.11 10.97
C VAL A 220 -4.95 -8.63 10.71
N THR A 221 -4.62 -7.88 11.75
CA THR A 221 -4.29 -6.46 11.63
C THR A 221 -2.83 -6.22 11.98
N MET A 222 -2.10 -5.47 11.14
CA MET A 222 -0.73 -5.06 11.39
C MET A 222 -0.59 -3.54 11.29
N MET A 223 -0.06 -2.88 12.32
CA MET A 223 0.00 -1.41 12.31
C MET A 223 1.18 -0.76 13.05
N ASN A 224 1.65 0.38 12.54
CA ASN A 224 2.61 1.28 13.22
C ASN A 224 3.97 0.62 13.57
N PHE A 225 4.57 -0.13 12.65
CA PHE A 225 5.92 -0.67 12.83
C PHE A 225 6.69 -0.80 11.51
N LYS A 226 8.00 -1.01 11.60
CA LYS A 226 8.89 -1.17 10.46
C LYS A 226 9.37 -2.63 10.34
N LEU A 227 9.25 -3.17 9.13
CA LEU A 227 9.85 -4.42 8.67
C LEU A 227 11.01 -4.12 7.74
N ASP A 228 12.14 -4.79 7.97
CA ASP A 228 13.36 -4.57 7.21
C ASP A 228 14.01 -5.93 6.88
N GLY A 229 13.96 -6.31 5.61
CA GLY A 229 14.53 -7.56 5.13
C GLY A 229 16.05 -7.64 5.23
N ASN A 230 16.72 -6.51 5.54
CA ASN A 230 18.16 -6.38 5.67
C ASN A 230 18.95 -6.91 4.46
N ALA A 231 18.36 -6.83 3.28
CA ALA A 231 18.89 -7.49 2.08
C ALA A 231 20.20 -6.87 1.59
N ASP A 232 20.41 -5.57 1.77
CA ASP A 232 21.67 -4.89 1.39
C ASP A 232 22.91 -5.52 2.06
N VAL A 233 22.78 -6.02 3.30
CA VAL A 233 23.88 -6.62 4.06
C VAL A 233 23.95 -8.14 3.90
N ARG A 234 22.82 -8.80 3.60
CA ARG A 234 22.72 -10.25 3.43
C ARG A 234 23.35 -10.71 2.11
N ALA A 235 23.62 -12.00 1.98
CA ALA A 235 24.08 -12.55 0.70
C ALA A 235 23.03 -12.34 -0.41
N LYS A 236 23.50 -12.08 -1.64
CA LYS A 236 22.61 -11.96 -2.79
C LYS A 236 21.75 -13.20 -2.97
N PRO A 237 20.42 -13.07 -3.14
CA PRO A 237 19.56 -14.21 -3.39
C PRO A 237 19.98 -14.94 -4.66
N THR A 238 20.09 -16.26 -4.59
CA THR A 238 20.46 -17.12 -5.73
C THR A 238 19.25 -17.60 -6.53
N SER A 239 18.04 -17.44 -5.99
CA SER A 239 16.77 -17.77 -6.63
C SER A 239 15.68 -16.78 -6.20
N GLU A 240 14.68 -16.57 -7.06
CA GLU A 240 13.56 -15.65 -6.83
C GLU A 240 12.41 -16.31 -6.02
N LEU A 241 12.72 -17.26 -5.14
CA LEU A 241 11.69 -18.06 -4.48
C LEU A 241 11.48 -17.64 -3.02
N ARG A 242 10.32 -17.03 -2.77
CA ARG A 242 9.61 -16.91 -1.47
C ARG A 242 10.12 -15.91 -0.41
N LEU A 243 11.32 -15.34 -0.52
CA LEU A 243 11.97 -14.48 0.50
C LEU A 243 11.36 -13.06 0.71
N TYR A 244 10.11 -12.93 1.16
CA TYR A 244 9.45 -11.61 1.29
C TYR A 244 9.38 -11.13 2.74
N PRO A 245 9.86 -9.97 3.19
CA PRO A 245 9.67 -9.51 4.58
C PRO A 245 8.23 -9.65 5.07
N PHE A 246 7.26 -9.47 4.17
CA PHE A 246 5.85 -9.63 4.47
C PHE A 246 5.09 -10.35 3.35
N VAL A 247 4.36 -11.41 3.71
CA VAL A 247 3.60 -12.23 2.77
C VAL A 247 2.23 -12.66 3.30
N VAL A 248 1.25 -12.64 2.41
CA VAL A 248 -0.16 -12.93 2.68
C VAL A 248 -0.66 -14.05 1.77
N LEU A 249 -1.05 -15.17 2.38
CA LEU A 249 -1.51 -16.42 1.77
C LEU A 249 -2.77 -16.93 2.50
N GLY A 250 -3.29 -18.10 2.12
CA GLY A 250 -4.39 -18.76 2.84
C GLY A 250 -5.74 -18.08 2.62
N TYR A 251 -6.54 -17.93 3.67
CA TYR A 251 -7.85 -17.25 3.65
C TYR A 251 -7.89 -16.05 4.63
N PRO A 252 -7.12 -14.98 4.41
CA PRO A 252 -6.97 -13.95 5.43
C PRO A 252 -7.93 -12.78 5.19
N GLN A 253 -8.33 -12.12 6.28
CA GLN A 253 -8.93 -10.80 6.27
C GLN A 253 -7.91 -9.82 6.89
N VAL A 254 -7.20 -9.08 6.04
CA VAL A 254 -6.00 -8.33 6.44
C VAL A 254 -6.26 -6.83 6.46
N ARG A 255 -5.81 -6.17 7.54
CA ARG A 255 -5.75 -4.72 7.63
C ARG A 255 -4.34 -4.26 7.95
N LEU A 256 -3.76 -3.38 7.12
CA LEU A 256 -2.43 -2.81 7.29
C LEU A 256 -2.56 -1.30 7.46
N PHE A 257 -1.97 -0.73 8.52
CA PHE A 257 -2.03 0.71 8.78
C PHE A 257 -0.67 1.26 9.17
N ASN A 258 -0.18 2.29 8.47
CA ASN A 258 1.11 2.91 8.78
C ASN A 258 2.25 1.88 8.92
N LEU A 259 2.24 0.87 8.06
CA LEU A 259 3.25 -0.20 8.04
C LEU A 259 4.36 0.20 7.06
N THR A 260 5.61 0.08 7.49
CA THR A 260 6.77 0.23 6.62
C THR A 260 7.39 -1.13 6.35
N SER A 261 7.58 -1.53 5.09
CA SER A 261 8.27 -2.78 4.71
C SER A 261 9.33 -2.48 3.67
N ILE A 262 10.59 -2.73 4.01
CA ILE A 262 11.72 -2.29 3.19
C ILE A 262 12.86 -3.29 3.07
N ASN A 263 13.81 -2.95 2.18
CA ASN A 263 15.11 -3.61 2.06
C ASN A 263 14.95 -5.13 1.87
N SER A 264 14.10 -5.48 0.91
CA SER A 264 13.66 -6.85 0.69
C SER A 264 14.58 -7.62 -0.26
N PRO A 265 14.90 -8.89 0.03
CA PRO A 265 15.67 -9.74 -0.89
C PRO A 265 14.83 -10.25 -2.07
N ILE A 266 13.50 -10.06 -2.09
CA ILE A 266 12.69 -10.23 -3.31
C ILE A 266 11.70 -9.06 -3.42
N ASP A 267 10.55 -9.15 -2.74
CA ASP A 267 9.49 -8.13 -2.74
C ASP A 267 9.15 -7.69 -1.32
N CYS A 268 8.76 -6.44 -1.10
CA CYS A 268 8.40 -5.93 0.22
C CYS A 268 7.00 -6.39 0.67
N LEU A 269 6.13 -6.69 -0.29
CA LEU A 269 4.80 -7.26 -0.10
C LEU A 269 4.53 -8.31 -1.18
N HIS A 270 4.06 -9.48 -0.76
CA HIS A 270 3.59 -10.53 -1.68
C HIS A 270 2.20 -11.01 -1.28
N THR A 271 1.26 -11.05 -2.22
CA THR A 271 -0.08 -11.60 -1.99
C THR A 271 -0.37 -12.77 -2.92
N ARG A 272 -0.81 -13.89 -2.33
CA ARG A 272 -1.27 -15.08 -3.04
C ARG A 272 -2.29 -15.85 -2.22
N TYR A 273 -3.32 -15.14 -1.76
CA TYR A 273 -4.38 -15.73 -0.95
C TYR A 273 -5.55 -16.23 -1.81
N LYS A 274 -6.39 -17.08 -1.22
CA LYS A 274 -7.54 -17.72 -1.86
C LYS A 274 -8.81 -16.95 -1.52
N ASN A 275 -9.68 -16.82 -2.51
CA ASN A 275 -10.95 -16.09 -2.40
C ASN A 275 -12.15 -16.99 -2.73
N ASP A 276 -11.93 -18.30 -2.77
CA ASP A 276 -12.97 -19.28 -3.11
C ASP A 276 -14.04 -19.43 -1.99
N TYR A 277 -13.94 -18.61 -0.94
CA TYR A 277 -14.87 -18.54 0.19
C TYR A 277 -15.62 -17.21 0.17
N GLU A 278 -16.93 -17.28 -0.05
CA GLU A 278 -17.85 -16.27 0.48
C GLU A 278 -18.13 -16.66 1.94
N LEU A 279 -18.05 -15.69 2.87
CA LEU A 279 -18.47 -15.92 4.25
C LEU A 279 -19.97 -16.20 4.28
N GLU A 280 -20.46 -16.92 5.30
CA GLU A 280 -21.87 -17.32 5.45
C GLU A 280 -22.87 -16.13 5.36
N ASN A 281 -22.38 -14.90 5.53
CA ASN A 281 -23.13 -13.64 5.46
C ASN A 281 -22.97 -12.87 4.13
N ASN A 282 -22.46 -13.49 3.06
CA ASN A 282 -22.03 -12.83 1.81
C ASN A 282 -20.89 -11.80 1.99
N GLU A 283 -20.19 -11.81 3.14
CA GLU A 283 -19.01 -10.99 3.32
C GLU A 283 -17.82 -11.59 2.54
N GLN A 284 -17.02 -10.72 1.92
CA GLN A 284 -15.87 -11.12 1.13
C GLN A 284 -14.58 -11.04 1.95
N LEU A 285 -13.58 -11.84 1.60
CA LEU A 285 -12.23 -11.70 2.17
C LEU A 285 -11.56 -10.44 1.60
N TRP A 286 -11.05 -9.56 2.47
CA TRP A 286 -10.42 -8.30 2.08
C TRP A 286 -8.96 -8.20 2.55
N LEU A 287 -8.13 -7.57 1.73
CA LEU A 287 -6.89 -6.95 2.19
C LEU A 287 -7.02 -5.44 2.02
N LYS A 288 -6.82 -4.69 3.11
CA LYS A 288 -6.80 -3.23 3.08
C LYS A 288 -5.49 -2.70 3.64
N ALA A 289 -4.79 -1.86 2.89
CA ALA A 289 -3.58 -1.17 3.31
C ALA A 289 -3.80 0.34 3.26
N VAL A 290 -3.48 1.05 4.34
CA VAL A 290 -3.66 2.50 4.44
C VAL A 290 -2.39 3.14 4.99
N ASN A 291 -1.89 4.17 4.30
CA ASN A 291 -0.67 4.90 4.66
C ASN A 291 0.55 3.99 4.82
N CYS A 292 0.61 2.89 4.07
CA CYS A 292 1.75 1.97 4.09
C CYS A 292 2.87 2.44 3.15
N PHE A 293 4.12 2.12 3.53
CA PHE A 293 5.32 2.48 2.79
C PHE A 293 6.09 1.21 2.43
N PHE A 294 6.12 0.86 1.14
CA PHE A 294 6.86 -0.28 0.60
C PHE A 294 8.01 0.22 -0.25
N ASP A 295 9.23 -0.20 0.06
CA ASP A 295 10.39 0.49 -0.50
C ASP A 295 11.67 -0.35 -0.53
N ASN A 296 12.45 -0.23 -1.61
CA ASN A 296 13.77 -0.80 -1.78
C ASN A 296 13.75 -2.33 -1.75
N SER A 297 13.65 -2.94 -2.92
CA SER A 297 13.64 -4.40 -3.07
C SER A 297 14.61 -4.88 -4.13
N TYR A 298 14.92 -6.18 -4.10
CA TYR A 298 15.80 -6.82 -5.08
C TYR A 298 15.11 -7.05 -6.43
N ARG A 299 13.79 -7.33 -6.44
CA ARG A 299 13.01 -7.58 -7.65
C ARG A 299 11.91 -6.54 -7.84
N ASN A 300 10.71 -6.77 -7.30
CA ASN A 300 9.59 -5.84 -7.39
C ASN A 300 9.32 -5.22 -6.02
N THR A 301 8.77 -4.01 -5.91
CA THR A 301 8.41 -3.49 -4.58
C THR A 301 7.26 -4.31 -3.99
N ALA A 302 6.24 -4.63 -4.79
CA ALA A 302 5.16 -5.53 -4.42
C ALA A 302 4.74 -6.44 -5.59
N SER A 303 4.30 -7.66 -5.26
CA SER A 303 3.74 -8.61 -6.23
C SER A 303 2.38 -9.13 -5.78
N LEU A 304 1.37 -8.96 -6.62
CA LEU A 304 0.02 -9.47 -6.44
C LEU A 304 -0.21 -10.63 -7.41
N VAL A 305 -0.16 -11.86 -6.90
CA VAL A 305 -0.14 -13.08 -7.72
C VAL A 305 -1.47 -13.84 -7.65
N LYS A 306 -2.21 -13.69 -6.55
CA LYS A 306 -3.58 -14.18 -6.38
C LYS A 306 -4.31 -13.40 -5.27
N GLY A 307 -5.62 -13.31 -5.39
CA GLY A 307 -6.52 -12.75 -4.37
C GLY A 307 -7.36 -11.61 -4.93
N TRP A 308 -8.65 -11.58 -4.59
CA TRP A 308 -9.59 -10.50 -4.94
C TRP A 308 -9.79 -9.55 -3.75
N HIS A 309 -10.40 -8.39 -4.01
CA HIS A 309 -10.82 -7.43 -2.97
C HIS A 309 -9.64 -6.88 -2.18
N GLN A 310 -8.77 -6.14 -2.90
CA GLN A 310 -7.60 -5.50 -2.31
C GLN A 310 -7.73 -3.99 -2.46
N GLU A 311 -7.53 -3.27 -1.37
CA GLU A 311 -7.58 -1.81 -1.37
C GLU A 311 -6.29 -1.24 -0.77
N TYR A 312 -5.66 -0.32 -1.50
CA TYR A 312 -4.47 0.41 -1.08
C TYR A 312 -4.79 1.90 -1.11
N VAL A 313 -4.67 2.58 0.02
CA VAL A 313 -5.02 3.99 0.16
C VAL A 313 -3.83 4.77 0.70
N ASN A 314 -3.40 5.81 0.00
CA ASN A 314 -2.24 6.63 0.37
C ASN A 314 -0.96 5.80 0.59
N CYS A 315 -0.73 4.79 -0.25
CA CYS A 315 0.43 3.93 -0.15
C CYS A 315 1.53 4.33 -1.14
N ASP A 316 2.77 4.18 -0.72
CA ASP A 316 3.94 4.36 -1.58
C ASP A 316 4.57 3.01 -1.93
N PHE A 317 4.87 2.81 -3.21
CA PHE A 317 5.56 1.65 -3.75
C PHE A 317 6.78 2.14 -4.53
N LEU A 318 7.95 2.04 -3.92
CA LEU A 318 9.16 2.68 -4.41
C LEU A 318 10.31 1.68 -4.62
N ARG A 319 11.23 2.02 -5.54
CA ARG A 319 12.58 1.41 -5.64
C ARG A 319 12.58 -0.11 -5.79
N GLY A 320 11.74 -0.61 -6.69
CA GLY A 320 11.81 -1.99 -7.18
C GLY A 320 13.11 -2.23 -7.96
N GLY A 321 13.89 -3.22 -7.55
CA GLY A 321 15.11 -3.64 -8.24
C GLY A 321 16.40 -2.92 -7.85
N TYR A 322 16.38 -2.12 -6.77
CA TYR A 322 17.52 -1.31 -6.29
C TYR A 322 18.48 -2.09 -5.39
N VAL A 323 17.96 -3.00 -4.56
CA VAL A 323 18.78 -3.78 -3.63
C VAL A 323 19.76 -4.64 -4.44
N GLN A 324 21.05 -4.55 -4.13
CA GLN A 324 22.11 -5.39 -4.70
C GLN A 324 22.12 -5.50 -6.25
N GLY A 325 21.72 -4.42 -6.93
CA GLY A 325 21.65 -4.33 -8.39
C GLY A 325 20.52 -5.14 -9.03
N GLY A 326 19.65 -5.76 -8.23
CA GLY A 326 18.42 -6.48 -8.60
C GLY A 326 18.49 -7.51 -9.74
N THR A 327 17.36 -8.12 -10.06
CA THR A 327 17.13 -8.89 -11.31
C THR A 327 15.98 -8.29 -12.09
N GLN A 328 15.84 -8.68 -13.36
CA GLN A 328 14.58 -8.43 -14.07
C GLN A 328 13.57 -9.49 -13.61
N PRO A 329 12.30 -9.13 -13.33
CA PRO A 329 11.72 -7.79 -13.49
C PRO A 329 12.00 -6.81 -12.34
N LYS A 330 11.89 -5.50 -12.64
CA LYS A 330 12.14 -4.37 -11.71
C LYS A 330 10.95 -3.41 -11.63
N TYR A 331 9.83 -3.89 -11.11
CA TYR A 331 8.58 -3.10 -11.04
C TYR A 331 8.37 -2.46 -9.66
N CYS A 332 7.67 -1.32 -9.59
CA CYS A 332 7.08 -0.92 -8.30
C CYS A 332 5.99 -1.93 -7.92
N ILE A 333 5.16 -2.30 -8.89
CA ILE A 333 4.08 -3.25 -8.65
C ILE A 333 3.90 -4.21 -9.83
N ASP A 334 3.79 -5.49 -9.47
CA ASP A 334 3.64 -6.62 -10.37
C ASP A 334 2.30 -7.33 -10.11
N ILE A 335 1.30 -7.08 -10.95
CA ILE A 335 -0.03 -7.71 -10.86
C ILE A 335 -0.11 -8.82 -11.90
N GLU A 336 0.52 -9.95 -11.62
CA GLU A 336 0.68 -11.06 -12.56
C GLU A 336 0.10 -12.38 -12.01
N PRO A 337 -1.19 -12.64 -12.24
CA PRO A 337 -1.76 -13.94 -11.96
C PRO A 337 -1.12 -15.00 -12.86
N THR A 338 -0.65 -16.10 -12.27
CA THR A 338 0.12 -17.12 -12.99
C THR A 338 -0.71 -18.06 -13.86
N LEU A 339 -2.01 -18.18 -13.58
CA LEU A 339 -2.96 -19.04 -14.28
C LEU A 339 -4.36 -18.40 -14.24
N ALA A 340 -5.25 -18.76 -15.17
CA ALA A 340 -6.62 -18.25 -15.21
C ALA A 340 -7.41 -18.49 -13.89
N SER A 341 -7.16 -19.60 -13.21
CA SER A 341 -7.74 -19.93 -11.90
C SER A 341 -7.19 -19.10 -10.73
N ASN A 342 -6.18 -18.27 -11.00
CA ASN A 342 -5.59 -17.33 -10.04
C ASN A 342 -5.97 -15.89 -10.39
N SER A 343 -7.06 -15.68 -11.15
CA SER A 343 -7.50 -14.34 -11.53
C SER A 343 -7.57 -13.40 -10.32
N ILE A 344 -7.31 -12.13 -10.58
CA ILE A 344 -7.25 -11.08 -9.58
C ILE A 344 -8.34 -10.07 -9.95
N LYS A 345 -9.21 -9.74 -9.01
CA LYS A 345 -10.37 -8.86 -9.23
C LYS A 345 -10.55 -7.88 -8.10
N ASP A 346 -11.23 -6.79 -8.40
CA ASP A 346 -11.59 -5.75 -7.42
C ASP A 346 -10.37 -5.26 -6.63
N ILE A 347 -9.35 -4.84 -7.39
CA ILE A 347 -8.14 -4.24 -6.84
C ILE A 347 -8.24 -2.73 -7.01
N ASN A 348 -8.11 -2.00 -5.92
CA ASN A 348 -8.28 -0.56 -5.90
C ASN A 348 -7.05 0.10 -5.28
N PHE A 349 -6.45 1.03 -6.03
CA PHE A 349 -5.41 1.93 -5.53
C PHE A 349 -5.97 3.34 -5.52
N VAL A 350 -5.92 3.99 -4.36
CA VAL A 350 -6.47 5.34 -4.16
C VAL A 350 -5.37 6.23 -3.61
N ASN A 351 -5.03 7.29 -4.34
CA ASN A 351 -4.02 8.27 -3.96
C ASN A 351 -2.65 7.62 -3.63
N CYS A 352 -2.28 6.57 -4.35
CA CYS A 352 -1.01 5.87 -4.18
C CYS A 352 0.07 6.45 -5.10
N ARG A 353 1.34 6.30 -4.69
CA ARG A 353 2.50 6.67 -5.50
C ARG A 353 3.30 5.43 -5.88
N PHE A 354 3.67 5.35 -7.15
CA PHE A 354 4.57 4.33 -7.68
C PHE A 354 5.74 5.06 -8.34
N ALA A 355 6.96 4.90 -7.83
CA ALA A 355 8.09 5.69 -8.33
C ALA A 355 9.44 5.01 -8.18
N GLN A 356 10.42 5.56 -8.90
CA GLN A 356 11.84 5.20 -8.77
C GLN A 356 12.07 3.71 -9.02
N ALA A 357 11.43 3.12 -10.02
CA ALA A 357 11.77 1.79 -10.51
C ALA A 357 12.05 1.90 -12.01
N ARG A 358 12.71 0.88 -12.59
CA ARG A 358 12.92 0.85 -14.04
C ARG A 358 11.60 0.90 -14.80
N ASN A 359 10.63 0.16 -14.28
CA ASN A 359 9.28 0.12 -14.79
C ASN A 359 8.33 0.31 -13.61
N VAL A 360 7.28 1.11 -13.78
CA VAL A 360 6.44 1.47 -12.63
C VAL A 360 5.42 0.35 -12.33
N LEU A 361 4.63 -0.06 -13.32
CA LEU A 361 3.57 -1.07 -13.15
C LEU A 361 3.58 -2.09 -14.29
N VAL A 362 3.40 -3.37 -13.95
CA VAL A 362 2.99 -4.41 -14.89
C VAL A 362 1.67 -5.04 -14.48
N GLY A 363 0.82 -5.32 -15.46
CA GLY A 363 -0.46 -6.00 -15.31
C GLY A 363 -0.59 -7.20 -16.24
N GLY A 364 -1.01 -8.34 -15.72
CA GLY A 364 -1.16 -9.62 -16.42
C GLY A 364 -2.59 -9.92 -16.90
N VAL A 365 -2.71 -10.93 -17.78
CA VAL A 365 -3.91 -11.27 -18.59
C VAL A 365 -5.20 -11.49 -17.78
N TRP A 366 -5.08 -11.94 -16.54
CA TRP A 366 -6.21 -12.33 -15.69
C TRP A 366 -6.45 -11.41 -14.49
N ALA A 367 -6.10 -10.13 -14.63
CA ALA A 367 -6.22 -9.15 -13.57
C ALA A 367 -7.18 -8.01 -13.94
N ALA A 368 -7.83 -7.46 -12.92
CA ALA A 368 -8.58 -6.22 -13.00
C ALA A 368 -8.16 -5.28 -11.87
N ALA A 369 -7.84 -4.04 -12.20
CA ALA A 369 -7.43 -3.04 -11.22
C ALA A 369 -7.87 -1.61 -11.58
N ASN A 370 -8.27 -0.86 -10.55
CA ASN A 370 -8.63 0.54 -10.60
C ASN A 370 -7.57 1.38 -9.87
N PHE A 371 -7.15 2.47 -10.51
CA PHE A 371 -6.24 3.46 -9.97
C PHE A 371 -6.94 4.81 -9.96
N VAL A 372 -7.09 5.40 -8.78
CA VAL A 372 -7.84 6.65 -8.57
C VAL A 372 -6.93 7.67 -7.89
N GLY A 373 -6.63 8.79 -8.55
CA GLY A 373 -5.77 9.82 -8.00
C GLY A 373 -4.30 9.39 -7.83
N CYS A 374 -3.88 8.31 -8.48
CA CYS A 374 -2.53 7.75 -8.30
C CYS A 374 -1.48 8.50 -9.12
N THR A 375 -0.23 8.46 -8.64
CA THR A 375 0.93 8.98 -9.35
C THR A 375 1.85 7.86 -9.80
N PHE A 376 2.12 7.80 -11.11
CA PHE A 376 3.07 6.90 -11.75
C PHE A 376 4.30 7.72 -12.18
N ASP A 377 5.42 7.55 -11.49
CA ASP A 377 6.59 8.40 -11.64
C ASP A 377 7.80 7.60 -12.12
N ALA A 378 7.95 7.54 -13.45
CA ALA A 378 9.08 7.00 -14.18
C ALA A 378 10.09 8.08 -14.59
N SER A 379 10.04 9.27 -13.97
CA SER A 379 10.88 10.40 -14.38
C SER A 379 12.38 10.15 -14.15
N THR A 380 12.69 9.45 -13.06
CA THR A 380 14.06 9.18 -12.62
C THR A 380 14.56 7.85 -13.22
N PRO A 381 15.77 7.80 -13.82
CA PRO A 381 16.32 6.56 -14.34
C PRO A 381 16.58 5.57 -13.22
N HIS A 382 16.35 4.28 -13.48
CA HIS A 382 16.95 3.25 -12.65
C HIS A 382 18.48 3.27 -12.87
N PRO A 383 19.32 3.07 -11.84
CA PRO A 383 20.79 3.02 -11.99
C PRO A 383 21.30 2.07 -13.09
N ASP A 384 20.55 1.01 -13.39
CA ASP A 384 20.88 0.03 -14.44
C ASP A 384 20.53 0.46 -15.86
N ASP A 385 19.65 1.45 -16.03
CA ASP A 385 19.22 1.91 -17.35
C ASP A 385 20.34 2.66 -18.09
N ILE A 386 21.35 3.10 -17.34
CA ILE A 386 22.57 3.73 -17.88
C ILE A 386 23.33 2.77 -18.81
N THR A 387 23.16 1.45 -18.66
CA THR A 387 23.96 0.43 -19.37
C THR A 387 23.15 -0.52 -20.27
N LYS A 388 21.82 -0.55 -20.18
CA LYS A 388 20.97 -1.54 -20.89
C LYS A 388 19.95 -0.87 -21.81
N LYS A 389 19.94 -1.24 -23.09
CA LYS A 389 18.88 -0.85 -24.05
C LYS A 389 17.54 -1.48 -23.65
N GLY A 390 16.50 -0.67 -23.51
CA GLY A 390 15.11 -1.07 -23.26
C GLY A 390 14.26 0.16 -22.99
N TYR A 391 12.94 0.07 -23.19
CA TYR A 391 12.05 1.20 -22.96
C TYR A 391 11.67 1.28 -21.48
N PRO A 392 11.77 2.45 -20.84
CA PRO A 392 11.19 2.66 -19.53
C PRO A 392 9.67 2.69 -19.66
N TRP A 393 8.98 1.81 -18.94
CA TRP A 393 7.52 1.73 -18.93
C TRP A 393 6.93 2.46 -17.72
N ALA A 394 6.04 3.42 -17.97
CA ALA A 394 5.16 3.92 -16.92
C ALA A 394 4.10 2.87 -16.56
N PHE A 395 3.61 2.12 -17.55
CA PHE A 395 2.93 0.86 -17.30
C PHE A 395 3.00 -0.05 -18.52
N GLN A 396 2.93 -1.35 -18.25
CA GLN A 396 2.69 -2.39 -19.25
C GLN A 396 1.51 -3.25 -18.79
N MET A 397 0.37 -3.10 -19.45
CA MET A 397 -0.87 -3.80 -19.09
C MET A 397 -1.24 -4.82 -20.16
N THR A 398 -1.53 -6.03 -19.73
CA THR A 398 -1.72 -7.18 -20.61
C THR A 398 -3.05 -7.83 -20.33
N GLY A 399 -3.92 -7.99 -21.34
CA GLY A 399 -5.28 -8.53 -21.11
C GLY A 399 -5.98 -7.80 -19.96
N GLY A 400 -7.00 -8.37 -19.34
CA GLY A 400 -7.56 -7.79 -18.11
C GLY A 400 -8.33 -6.47 -18.25
N GLU A 401 -8.75 -5.92 -17.11
CA GLU A 401 -9.57 -4.70 -17.01
C GLU A 401 -8.87 -3.63 -16.18
N TRP A 402 -8.43 -2.56 -16.84
CA TRP A 402 -7.60 -1.53 -16.22
C TRP A 402 -8.30 -0.17 -16.28
N SER A 403 -8.41 0.51 -15.14
CA SER A 403 -8.97 1.85 -15.07
C SER A 403 -8.02 2.80 -14.35
N LEU A 404 -7.68 3.91 -14.99
CA LEU A 404 -6.94 5.02 -14.40
C LEU A 404 -7.86 6.25 -14.41
N THR A 405 -8.11 6.85 -13.26
CA THR A 405 -9.01 8.02 -13.12
C THR A 405 -8.37 9.07 -12.23
N GLY A 406 -8.24 10.31 -12.70
CA GLY A 406 -7.61 11.36 -11.90
C GLY A 406 -6.10 11.16 -11.70
N CYS A 407 -5.45 10.32 -12.50
CA CYS A 407 -4.05 9.93 -12.28
C CYS A 407 -3.06 10.95 -12.88
N LYS A 408 -1.81 10.88 -12.41
CA LYS A 408 -0.68 11.60 -12.99
C LYS A 408 0.40 10.62 -13.42
N ILE A 409 0.88 10.76 -14.65
CA ILE A 409 1.92 9.89 -15.22
C ILE A 409 3.11 10.77 -15.65
N PHE A 410 4.25 10.57 -15.00
CA PHE A 410 5.50 11.22 -15.31
C PHE A 410 6.45 10.23 -15.96
N GLY A 411 6.73 10.43 -17.25
CA GLY A 411 7.79 9.76 -17.98
C GLY A 411 9.15 10.40 -17.73
N ARG A 412 10.18 9.75 -18.27
CA ARG A 412 11.60 10.10 -18.19
C ARG A 412 11.83 11.52 -18.66
N THR A 413 12.46 12.34 -17.83
CA THR A 413 12.70 13.76 -18.15
C THR A 413 13.88 13.99 -19.09
N ASP A 414 14.79 13.02 -19.18
CA ASP A 414 16.02 13.08 -19.98
C ASP A 414 15.84 12.52 -21.40
N THR A 415 14.94 11.55 -21.60
CA THR A 415 14.67 10.95 -22.92
C THR A 415 13.29 11.31 -23.47
N LEU A 416 12.33 11.64 -22.60
CA LEU A 416 10.92 11.88 -22.96
C LEU A 416 10.29 10.75 -23.79
N ASP A 417 10.82 9.53 -23.66
CA ASP A 417 10.51 8.39 -24.52
C ASP A 417 9.74 7.27 -23.80
N THR A 418 9.18 7.58 -22.63
CA THR A 418 8.45 6.62 -21.80
C THR A 418 7.19 6.14 -22.48
N ILE A 419 6.97 4.83 -22.41
CA ILE A 419 5.83 4.18 -23.03
C ILE A 419 4.83 3.75 -21.95
N CYS A 420 3.58 4.13 -22.15
CA CYS A 420 2.43 3.43 -21.59
C CYS A 420 1.99 2.39 -22.62
N TYR A 421 2.02 1.11 -22.27
CA TYR A 421 1.70 0.03 -23.20
C TYR A 421 0.51 -0.78 -22.73
N HIS A 422 -0.42 -1.03 -23.64
CA HIS A 422 -1.53 -1.94 -23.39
C HIS A 422 -1.72 -2.90 -24.56
N TYR A 423 -1.72 -4.20 -24.26
CA TYR A 423 -1.82 -5.20 -25.31
C TYR A 423 -2.81 -6.33 -25.02
N ASN A 424 -3.41 -6.83 -26.09
CA ASN A 424 -4.35 -7.95 -26.02
C ASN A 424 -3.57 -9.28 -26.03
N GLN A 425 -3.92 -10.20 -25.14
CA GLN A 425 -3.38 -11.56 -25.13
C GLN A 425 -4.51 -12.60 -25.06
N TYR A 426 -5.41 -12.55 -26.04
CA TYR A 426 -6.55 -13.47 -26.14
C TYR A 426 -6.15 -14.96 -26.18
N SER A 427 -4.96 -15.30 -26.70
CA SER A 427 -4.51 -16.69 -26.83
C SER A 427 -4.41 -17.45 -25.51
N VAL A 428 -4.41 -16.76 -24.37
CA VAL A 428 -4.31 -17.41 -23.05
C VAL A 428 -5.68 -17.80 -22.47
N GLY A 429 -6.79 -17.44 -23.14
CA GLY A 429 -8.15 -17.75 -22.70
C GLY A 429 -8.51 -17.14 -21.34
N GLY A 430 -9.73 -17.40 -20.86
CA GLY A 430 -10.22 -16.95 -19.54
C GLY A 430 -11.21 -15.78 -19.59
N GLU A 431 -11.71 -15.42 -18.42
CA GLU A 431 -12.85 -14.49 -18.24
C GLU A 431 -12.65 -13.11 -18.89
N PHE A 432 -11.42 -12.61 -18.89
CA PHE A 432 -11.09 -11.28 -19.45
C PHE A 432 -10.71 -11.29 -20.92
N ALA A 433 -10.66 -12.46 -21.58
CA ALA A 433 -10.30 -12.55 -22.99
C ALA A 433 -11.30 -11.76 -23.88
N ASP A 434 -12.56 -11.70 -23.46
CA ASP A 434 -13.62 -10.96 -24.15
C ASP A 434 -14.00 -9.63 -23.48
N SER A 435 -13.79 -9.51 -22.16
CA SER A 435 -14.13 -8.29 -21.40
C SER A 435 -12.93 -7.36 -21.14
N GLY A 436 -11.74 -7.65 -21.65
CA GLY A 436 -10.58 -6.80 -21.38
C GLY A 436 -10.75 -5.35 -21.89
N TYR A 437 -10.24 -4.39 -21.13
CA TYR A 437 -10.20 -2.98 -21.51
C TYR A 437 -9.10 -2.19 -20.79
N LEU A 438 -8.71 -1.06 -21.39
CA LEU A 438 -8.01 0.02 -20.71
C LEU A 438 -8.88 1.28 -20.75
N ARG A 439 -9.13 1.87 -19.59
CA ARG A 439 -9.80 3.16 -19.43
C ARG A 439 -8.83 4.14 -18.80
N ILE A 440 -8.65 5.30 -19.44
CA ILE A 440 -7.89 6.43 -18.91
C ILE A 440 -8.82 7.64 -18.89
N LYS A 441 -9.09 8.17 -17.71
CA LYS A 441 -10.04 9.25 -17.50
C LYS A 441 -9.45 10.36 -16.62
N ASP A 442 -9.72 11.61 -16.96
CA ASP A 442 -9.34 12.78 -16.16
C ASP A 442 -7.85 12.74 -15.73
N THR A 443 -6.97 12.32 -16.64
CA THR A 443 -5.56 11.94 -16.34
C THR A 443 -4.59 12.85 -17.09
N GLU A 444 -3.50 13.19 -16.40
CA GLU A 444 -2.40 13.99 -16.96
C GLU A 444 -1.16 13.12 -17.20
N MET A 445 -0.52 13.33 -18.35
CA MET A 445 0.70 12.63 -18.75
C MET A 445 1.77 13.63 -19.17
N TYR A 446 2.99 13.44 -18.72
CA TYR A 446 4.15 14.25 -19.09
C TYR A 446 5.31 13.34 -19.49
N GLY A 447 5.97 13.60 -20.63
CA GLY A 447 7.13 12.79 -21.04
C GLY A 447 6.81 11.35 -21.42
N ALA A 448 5.52 11.03 -21.61
CA ALA A 448 5.04 9.69 -21.90
C ALA A 448 3.97 9.69 -23.00
N GLY A 449 4.00 8.65 -23.84
CA GLY A 449 2.99 8.36 -24.86
C GLY A 449 2.24 7.06 -24.56
N LEU A 450 1.25 6.74 -25.40
CA LEU A 450 0.44 5.53 -25.27
C LEU A 450 0.51 4.72 -26.56
N GLN A 451 0.94 3.47 -26.47
CA GLN A 451 0.76 2.53 -27.55
C GLN A 451 -0.16 1.42 -27.10
N SER A 452 -1.20 1.17 -27.88
CA SER A 452 -2.17 0.14 -27.56
C SER A 452 -2.55 -0.72 -28.76
N ASN A 453 -2.54 -2.02 -28.54
CA ASN A 453 -3.19 -2.99 -29.40
C ASN A 453 -4.22 -3.85 -28.64
N GLY A 454 -4.57 -3.40 -27.43
CA GLY A 454 -5.57 -4.01 -26.57
C GLY A 454 -6.99 -3.98 -27.16
N ARG A 455 -7.88 -4.80 -26.61
CA ARG A 455 -9.20 -5.07 -27.20
C ARG A 455 -10.14 -3.86 -27.19
N ARG A 456 -10.17 -3.10 -26.10
CA ARG A 456 -11.07 -1.94 -25.91
C ARG A 456 -10.34 -0.84 -25.18
N ILE A 457 -10.40 0.37 -25.72
CA ILE A 457 -9.73 1.54 -25.19
C ILE A 457 -10.74 2.67 -25.01
N PHE A 458 -10.74 3.24 -23.81
CA PHE A 458 -11.57 4.38 -23.45
C PHE A 458 -10.65 5.49 -22.94
N ILE A 459 -10.64 6.63 -23.62
CA ILE A 459 -9.88 7.81 -23.21
C ILE A 459 -10.87 8.95 -23.06
N GLU A 460 -10.90 9.58 -21.88
CA GLU A 460 -11.81 10.68 -21.58
C GLU A 460 -11.07 11.78 -20.81
N ASN A 461 -11.08 13.03 -21.31
CA ASN A 461 -10.45 14.18 -20.63
C ASN A 461 -8.98 13.92 -20.26
N VAL A 462 -8.17 13.58 -21.26
CA VAL A 462 -6.74 13.28 -21.05
C VAL A 462 -5.87 14.37 -21.65
N LEU A 463 -4.89 14.83 -20.88
CA LEU A 463 -3.87 15.77 -21.32
C LEU A 463 -2.52 15.05 -21.34
N ALA A 464 -1.88 14.94 -22.49
CA ALA A 464 -0.51 14.45 -22.62
C ALA A 464 0.42 15.55 -23.14
N GLN A 465 1.58 15.70 -22.51
CA GLN A 465 2.49 16.82 -22.78
C GLN A 465 3.94 16.35 -22.95
N ASN A 466 4.66 17.04 -23.84
CA ASN A 466 6.12 16.96 -24.00
C ASN A 466 6.63 15.52 -24.10
N SER A 467 6.18 14.77 -25.09
CA SER A 467 6.52 13.36 -25.27
C SER A 467 7.10 13.12 -26.66
N LEU A 468 8.14 12.29 -26.74
CA LEU A 468 8.66 11.73 -28.00
C LEU A 468 8.06 10.36 -28.32
N ARG A 469 7.01 9.99 -27.58
CA ARG A 469 6.14 8.84 -27.84
C ARG A 469 4.74 9.31 -28.21
N PRO A 470 4.20 8.82 -29.33
CA PRO A 470 2.86 9.16 -29.77
C PRO A 470 1.77 8.39 -29.03
N PHE A 471 0.51 8.74 -29.33
CA PHE A 471 -0.67 7.94 -29.03
C PHE A 471 -1.02 7.09 -30.26
N VAL A 472 -0.79 5.78 -30.19
CA VAL A 472 -0.94 4.87 -31.33
C VAL A 472 -1.85 3.70 -30.98
N PHE A 473 -2.85 3.47 -31.83
CA PHE A 473 -3.78 2.36 -31.74
C PHE A 473 -3.62 1.45 -32.96
N GLU A 474 -3.32 0.18 -32.72
CA GLU A 474 -3.05 -0.79 -33.77
C GLU A 474 -3.67 -2.15 -33.51
N LYS A 475 -3.69 -3.01 -34.53
CA LYS A 475 -4.31 -4.33 -34.44
C LYS A 475 -3.59 -5.23 -33.44
N GLY A 476 -4.33 -5.76 -32.46
CA GLY A 476 -3.85 -6.79 -31.54
C GLY A 476 -3.79 -8.20 -32.15
N ALA A 477 -3.22 -9.13 -31.39
CA ALA A 477 -3.31 -10.56 -31.68
C ALA A 477 -4.79 -11.03 -31.66
N ALA A 478 -5.10 -12.07 -32.44
CA ALA A 478 -6.48 -12.52 -32.69
C ALA A 478 -7.30 -12.76 -31.40
N PRO A 479 -8.59 -12.35 -31.32
CA PRO A 479 -9.35 -11.69 -32.36
C PRO A 479 -8.92 -10.22 -32.51
N PRO A 480 -8.84 -9.72 -33.74
CA PRO A 480 -8.18 -8.45 -34.07
C PRO A 480 -9.00 -7.20 -33.72
N GLN A 481 -9.87 -7.27 -32.72
CA GLN A 481 -10.78 -6.18 -32.39
C GLN A 481 -10.08 -5.19 -31.47
N VAL A 482 -10.03 -3.93 -31.89
CA VAL A 482 -9.65 -2.78 -31.05
C VAL A 482 -10.79 -1.78 -31.13
N ASP A 483 -11.65 -1.74 -30.12
CA ASP A 483 -12.64 -0.68 -29.99
C ASP A 483 -11.93 0.56 -29.41
N VAL A 484 -12.01 1.69 -30.11
CA VAL A 484 -11.38 2.95 -29.72
C VAL A 484 -12.46 3.97 -29.44
N ASN A 485 -12.65 4.34 -28.18
CA ASN A 485 -13.53 5.43 -27.77
C ASN A 485 -12.70 6.55 -27.14
N ILE A 486 -12.70 7.72 -27.76
CA ILE A 486 -11.93 8.88 -27.31
C ILE A 486 -12.86 10.08 -27.19
N LYS A 487 -12.80 10.74 -26.03
CA LYS A 487 -13.50 11.99 -25.73
C LYS A 487 -12.52 12.99 -25.14
N ASN A 488 -12.32 14.13 -25.78
CA ASN A 488 -11.50 15.22 -25.24
C ASN A 488 -10.06 14.77 -24.86
N LEU A 489 -9.29 14.35 -25.86
CA LEU A 489 -7.85 14.07 -25.75
C LEU A 489 -7.05 15.26 -26.27
N ARG A 490 -6.22 15.86 -25.42
CA ARG A 490 -5.32 16.96 -25.81
C ARG A 490 -3.86 16.52 -25.74
N LEU A 491 -3.14 16.66 -26.85
CA LEU A 491 -1.74 16.32 -27.00
C LEU A 491 -0.93 17.60 -27.27
N VAL A 492 -0.10 18.03 -26.33
CA VAL A 492 0.70 19.26 -26.45
C VAL A 492 2.18 18.91 -26.57
N ASN A 493 2.84 19.30 -27.66
CA ASN A 493 4.25 18.94 -27.93
C ASN A 493 4.49 17.41 -27.84
N VAL A 494 3.56 16.62 -28.38
CA VAL A 494 3.69 15.17 -28.50
C VAL A 494 4.16 14.85 -29.91
N PHE A 495 5.18 14.02 -30.01
CA PHE A 495 5.85 13.70 -31.27
C PHE A 495 6.07 12.20 -31.40
N ASP A 496 6.23 11.74 -32.64
CA ASP A 496 6.72 10.41 -32.95
C ASP A 496 8.16 10.50 -33.47
N ASN A 497 9.09 9.91 -32.72
CA ASN A 497 10.50 9.81 -33.10
C ASN A 497 10.89 8.36 -33.49
N SER A 498 9.91 7.45 -33.54
CA SER A 498 10.12 6.05 -33.90
C SER A 498 9.93 5.87 -35.41
N ASN A 499 11.04 5.84 -36.15
CA ASN A 499 11.05 5.58 -37.59
C ASN A 499 10.77 4.09 -37.92
N ALA A 500 9.76 3.49 -37.27
CA ALA A 500 9.44 2.06 -37.34
C ALA A 500 8.53 1.75 -38.53
N GLY A 501 9.09 1.83 -39.75
CA GLY A 501 8.81 0.91 -40.86
C GLY A 501 7.39 0.76 -41.43
N THR A 502 6.39 1.55 -41.02
CA THR A 502 5.00 1.36 -41.51
C THR A 502 4.26 2.68 -41.73
N GLY A 503 4.87 3.68 -42.38
CA GLY A 503 4.18 4.80 -43.06
C GLY A 503 3.08 5.58 -42.31
N THR A 504 3.00 5.51 -40.98
CA THR A 504 1.89 6.00 -40.14
C THR A 504 2.39 6.76 -38.91
N THR A 505 3.42 7.60 -39.10
CA THR A 505 4.11 8.35 -38.04
C THR A 505 3.41 9.68 -37.75
N ALA A 506 2.84 9.84 -36.56
CA ALA A 506 2.04 11.00 -36.14
C ALA A 506 1.96 11.09 -34.61
N SER A 507 1.62 12.26 -34.04
CA SER A 507 1.38 12.43 -32.60
C SER A 507 0.22 11.55 -32.12
N PHE A 508 -0.79 11.39 -32.96
CA PHE A 508 -1.92 10.50 -32.79
C PHE A 508 -2.11 9.64 -34.03
N ALA A 509 -2.23 8.33 -33.88
CA ALA A 509 -2.49 7.42 -34.99
C ALA A 509 -3.46 6.30 -34.62
N VAL A 510 -4.44 6.05 -35.49
CA VAL A 510 -5.16 4.77 -35.55
C VAL A 510 -4.69 4.05 -36.82
N LYS A 511 -4.18 2.81 -36.73
CA LYS A 511 -3.63 2.10 -37.91
C LYS A 511 -4.73 1.37 -38.71
N THR A 512 -4.46 1.12 -40.01
CA THR A 512 -5.38 0.54 -41.03
C THR A 512 -5.99 -0.82 -40.70
N ASN A 513 -5.47 -1.51 -39.69
CA ASN A 513 -5.82 -2.91 -39.40
C ASN A 513 -6.76 -3.05 -38.18
N VAL A 514 -7.31 -1.95 -37.66
CA VAL A 514 -8.25 -1.97 -36.53
C VAL A 514 -9.64 -2.42 -36.99
N ASN A 515 -10.15 -3.50 -36.40
CA ASN A 515 -11.44 -4.13 -36.78
C ASN A 515 -12.57 -3.91 -35.75
N GLY A 516 -12.44 -2.93 -34.85
CA GLY A 516 -13.44 -2.58 -33.82
C GLY A 516 -14.30 -1.35 -34.16
N ILE A 517 -15.12 -0.93 -33.18
CA ILE A 517 -15.86 0.34 -33.24
C ILE A 517 -14.88 1.48 -32.97
N ILE A 518 -14.91 2.51 -33.82
CA ILE A 518 -14.13 3.73 -33.63
C ILE A 518 -15.11 4.87 -33.38
N ASP A 519 -15.00 5.52 -32.23
CA ASP A 519 -15.76 6.71 -31.86
C ASP A 519 -14.81 7.73 -31.23
N ILE A 520 -14.42 8.72 -32.02
CA ILE A 520 -13.46 9.75 -31.65
C ILE A 520 -14.18 11.10 -31.68
N ASP A 521 -14.17 11.80 -30.57
CA ASP A 521 -14.78 13.11 -30.40
C ASP A 521 -13.85 14.02 -29.57
N GLY A 522 -13.24 15.02 -30.19
CA GLY A 522 -12.38 15.96 -29.47
C GLY A 522 -10.95 15.46 -29.31
N VAL A 523 -10.22 15.26 -30.41
CA VAL A 523 -8.75 15.09 -30.37
C VAL A 523 -8.11 16.37 -30.82
N THR A 524 -7.26 16.94 -29.97
CA THR A 524 -6.57 18.20 -30.22
C THR A 524 -5.07 17.99 -30.09
N VAL A 525 -4.32 18.27 -31.15
CA VAL A 525 -2.86 18.21 -31.18
C VAL A 525 -2.33 19.63 -31.35
N GLU A 526 -1.50 20.08 -30.41
CA GLU A 526 -1.07 21.48 -30.30
C GLU A 526 0.43 21.59 -30.10
N ILE A 527 0.96 22.75 -30.47
CA ILE A 527 2.33 23.15 -30.15
C ILE A 527 2.26 24.31 -29.15
N ASP A 528 2.81 24.09 -27.96
CA ASP A 528 3.09 25.17 -27.02
C ASP A 528 4.58 25.55 -27.12
N PRO A 529 4.92 26.70 -27.74
CA PRO A 529 6.31 27.13 -27.90
C PRO A 529 7.05 27.32 -26.57
N THR A 530 6.34 27.72 -25.51
CA THR A 530 6.93 28.00 -24.21
C THR A 530 7.36 26.71 -23.52
N SER A 531 6.50 25.70 -23.56
CA SER A 531 6.83 24.36 -23.05
C SER A 531 7.84 23.63 -23.94
N LEU A 532 7.73 23.77 -25.27
CA LEU A 532 8.65 23.16 -26.24
C LEU A 532 10.08 23.65 -26.05
N ALA A 533 10.27 24.94 -25.75
CA ALA A 533 11.57 25.53 -25.48
C ALA A 533 12.31 24.89 -24.27
N LYS A 534 11.58 24.20 -23.39
CA LYS A 534 12.13 23.49 -22.23
C LYS A 534 12.47 22.03 -22.54
N MET A 535 12.04 21.49 -23.67
CA MET A 535 12.38 20.13 -24.07
C MET A 535 13.85 20.08 -24.54
N PRO A 536 14.60 19.00 -24.21
CA PRO A 536 15.97 18.85 -24.67
C PRO A 536 16.02 18.74 -26.21
N LYS A 537 16.62 19.74 -26.86
CA LYS A 537 16.58 19.89 -28.33
C LYS A 537 17.34 18.78 -29.05
N GLU A 538 18.35 18.23 -28.40
CA GLU A 538 19.18 17.12 -28.86
C GLU A 538 18.40 15.81 -29.06
N LEU A 539 17.22 15.67 -28.44
CA LEU A 539 16.39 14.47 -28.60
C LEU A 539 15.58 14.47 -29.91
N PHE A 540 15.42 15.63 -30.53
CA PHE A 540 14.69 15.75 -31.79
C PHE A 540 15.60 15.32 -32.95
N THR A 541 15.21 14.25 -33.64
CA THR A 541 15.93 13.78 -34.83
C THR A 541 15.31 14.35 -36.12
N GLN A 542 15.99 14.15 -37.25
CA GLN A 542 15.46 14.50 -38.57
C GLN A 542 14.14 13.78 -38.93
N SER A 543 13.78 12.72 -38.21
CA SER A 543 12.57 11.90 -38.42
C SER A 543 11.55 12.07 -37.29
N THR A 544 11.38 13.30 -36.81
CA THR A 544 10.32 13.63 -35.84
C THR A 544 9.04 14.01 -36.58
N TYR A 545 7.92 13.37 -36.23
CA TYR A 545 6.61 13.57 -36.85
C TYR A 545 5.59 14.15 -35.86
N HIS A 546 4.70 15.00 -36.38
CA HIS A 546 3.64 15.66 -35.63
C HIS A 546 2.33 15.65 -36.42
N GLY A 547 1.20 15.47 -35.74
CA GLY A 547 -0.13 15.53 -36.35
C GLY A 547 -1.00 14.32 -36.04
N ILE A 548 -2.00 14.09 -36.89
CA ILE A 548 -3.06 13.08 -36.70
C ILE A 548 -3.13 12.18 -37.93
N TYR A 549 -3.12 10.86 -37.70
CA TYR A 549 -3.30 9.85 -38.73
C TYR A 549 -4.52 8.96 -38.42
N ILE A 550 -5.50 8.97 -39.33
CA ILE A 550 -6.64 8.05 -39.30
C ILE A 550 -6.87 7.56 -40.75
N PRO A 551 -6.90 6.24 -41.00
CA PRO A 551 -6.97 5.66 -42.34
C PRO A 551 -8.34 5.87 -42.97
N ASP A 552 -8.34 6.11 -44.28
CA ASP A 552 -9.56 6.31 -45.09
C ASP A 552 -10.43 5.04 -45.19
N THR A 553 -9.81 3.87 -45.11
CA THR A 553 -10.47 2.57 -45.12
C THR A 553 -10.26 1.87 -43.78
N VAL A 554 -11.09 2.23 -42.79
CA VAL A 554 -11.29 1.34 -41.65
C VAL A 554 -12.07 0.14 -42.16
N SER A 555 -11.35 -0.92 -42.55
CA SER A 555 -11.89 -2.16 -43.10
C SER A 555 -12.63 -3.02 -42.06
N SER A 556 -13.32 -2.40 -41.09
CA SER A 556 -13.93 -3.09 -39.96
C SER A 556 -15.32 -3.66 -40.26
N GLY A 557 -15.99 -3.20 -41.32
CA GLY A 557 -17.43 -3.47 -41.51
C GLY A 557 -18.31 -2.97 -40.36
N LYS A 558 -17.75 -2.17 -39.43
CA LYS A 558 -18.36 -1.65 -38.22
C LYS A 558 -18.36 -0.11 -38.25
N ARG A 559 -19.21 0.52 -37.44
CA ARG A 559 -19.40 1.98 -37.43
C ARG A 559 -18.12 2.71 -36.99
N SER A 560 -17.77 3.77 -37.72
CA SER A 560 -16.68 4.70 -37.39
C SER A 560 -17.23 6.13 -37.34
N PHE A 561 -17.05 6.81 -36.21
CA PHE A 561 -17.40 8.21 -36.01
C PHE A 561 -16.14 8.98 -35.61
N VAL A 562 -15.82 10.05 -36.34
CA VAL A 562 -14.67 10.92 -36.06
C VAL A 562 -15.14 12.37 -36.16
N ARG A 563 -15.04 13.11 -35.05
CA ARG A 563 -15.60 14.45 -34.88
C ARG A 563 -14.67 15.33 -34.03
N ASN A 564 -14.79 16.64 -34.21
CA ASN A 564 -14.07 17.65 -33.40
C ASN A 564 -12.56 17.40 -33.31
N ILE A 565 -11.92 17.17 -34.47
CA ILE A 565 -10.48 16.93 -34.56
C ILE A 565 -9.76 18.24 -34.89
N HIS A 566 -8.67 18.52 -34.20
CA HIS A 566 -7.83 19.69 -34.43
C HIS A 566 -6.34 19.32 -34.38
N ALA A 567 -5.55 19.83 -35.32
CA ALA A 567 -4.10 19.70 -35.28
C ALA A 567 -3.47 21.06 -35.66
N GLU A 568 -2.57 21.55 -34.83
CA GLU A 568 -1.76 22.73 -35.12
C GLU A 568 -0.43 22.33 -35.74
N GLY A 569 -0.02 23.03 -36.81
CA GLY A 569 1.32 22.91 -37.36
C GLY A 569 1.60 21.55 -38.00
N PHE A 570 1.38 21.42 -39.30
CA PHE A 570 1.87 20.26 -40.03
C PHE A 570 3.40 20.34 -40.16
N TYR A 571 4.14 19.53 -39.38
CA TYR A 571 5.59 19.38 -39.53
C TYR A 571 5.91 17.96 -39.98
N GLN A 572 5.75 17.69 -41.27
CA GLN A 572 6.50 16.61 -41.89
C GLN A 572 7.95 17.10 -41.95
N ARG A 573 8.72 16.67 -40.94
CA ARG A 573 10.10 17.04 -40.65
C ARG A 573 10.25 18.46 -40.07
N LEU A 574 10.69 18.52 -38.81
CA LEU A 574 11.22 19.70 -38.14
C LEU A 574 12.44 20.42 -38.78
N PRO A 575 13.08 20.03 -39.92
CA PRO A 575 14.08 20.86 -40.59
C PRO A 575 13.51 21.93 -41.53
N THR A 576 12.21 22.15 -41.68
CA THR A 576 11.73 23.28 -42.52
C THR A 576 11.76 24.63 -41.80
N HIS A 577 11.76 24.66 -40.46
CA HIS A 577 12.25 25.82 -39.69
C HIS A 577 13.80 25.93 -39.67
N LEU A 578 14.49 24.96 -40.28
CA LEU A 578 15.96 24.92 -40.48
C LEU A 578 16.36 24.89 -41.98
N GLY A 579 15.44 25.10 -42.91
CA GLY A 579 15.73 25.34 -44.34
C GLY A 579 15.93 24.16 -45.30
N VAL A 580 15.38 22.95 -45.08
CA VAL A 580 15.55 21.82 -46.04
C VAL A 580 14.22 21.11 -46.41
N ALA A 581 13.95 20.94 -47.71
CA ALA A 581 12.71 20.35 -48.27
C ALA A 581 12.70 18.81 -48.36
N SER A 582 11.51 18.20 -48.48
CA SER A 582 11.29 16.74 -48.56
C SER A 582 10.30 16.33 -49.68
N PRO A 583 10.51 15.20 -50.39
CA PRO A 583 9.71 14.78 -51.56
C PRO A 583 8.50 13.83 -51.30
N SER A 584 7.96 13.70 -50.08
CA SER A 584 6.97 12.64 -49.73
C SER A 584 5.68 13.12 -49.03
N ALA A 585 5.16 14.29 -49.40
CA ALA A 585 3.99 14.92 -48.78
C ALA A 585 2.62 14.24 -49.03
N ALA A 586 2.52 13.31 -49.99
CA ALA A 586 1.24 12.85 -50.55
C ALA A 586 0.36 11.95 -49.64
N ASN A 587 0.85 11.47 -48.49
CA ASN A 587 0.14 10.48 -47.66
C ASN A 587 -0.54 11.03 -46.40
N PHE A 588 -0.54 12.35 -46.19
CA PHE A 588 -1.03 12.98 -44.96
C PHE A 588 -2.20 13.91 -45.25
N ARG A 589 -3.25 13.86 -44.41
CA ARG A 589 -4.41 14.75 -44.50
C ARG A 589 -4.43 15.69 -43.31
N ASP A 590 -4.37 16.99 -43.59
CA ASP A 590 -4.66 18.05 -42.61
C ASP A 590 -6.17 18.10 -42.38
N TRP A 591 -6.60 17.85 -41.15
CA TRP A 591 -8.01 17.87 -40.75
C TRP A 591 -8.45 19.19 -40.10
N GLY A 592 -7.62 20.24 -40.06
CA GLY A 592 -8.15 21.52 -39.59
C GLY A 592 -7.23 22.74 -39.56
N ARG A 593 -7.29 23.58 -40.61
CA ARG A 593 -7.52 25.05 -40.52
C ARG A 593 -8.25 25.58 -41.77
N PRO A 594 -9.26 26.47 -41.65
CA PRO A 594 -9.89 27.14 -42.80
C PRO A 594 -9.05 28.27 -43.44
N ASN A 595 -7.93 28.69 -42.81
CA ASN A 595 -7.16 29.87 -43.22
C ASN A 595 -5.65 29.65 -43.41
N LEU A 596 -5.16 28.40 -43.48
CA LEU A 596 -3.86 28.12 -44.08
C LEU A 596 -4.09 27.53 -45.47
N PRO A 597 -3.32 27.93 -46.50
CA PRO A 597 -3.47 27.32 -47.82
C PRO A 597 -3.24 25.80 -47.67
N PRO A 598 -4.08 24.95 -48.26
CA PRO A 598 -3.85 23.52 -48.24
C PRO A 598 -2.48 23.27 -48.89
N ALA A 599 -1.57 22.65 -48.15
CA ALA A 599 -0.41 22.04 -48.77
C ALA A 599 -0.96 20.92 -49.67
N ASP A 600 -0.67 21.03 -50.96
CA ASP A 600 -1.10 20.19 -52.07
C ASP A 600 -2.58 20.26 -52.51
N THR A 601 -2.77 21.03 -53.57
CA THR A 601 -3.83 20.90 -54.56
C THR A 601 -3.83 19.49 -55.16
N ALA A 602 -4.54 18.52 -54.56
CA ALA A 602 -5.28 17.44 -55.22
C ALA A 602 -5.72 16.32 -54.25
N VAL A 603 -6.46 16.61 -53.17
CA VAL A 603 -7.21 15.53 -52.49
C VAL A 603 -8.58 16.04 -52.04
N LEU A 604 -9.61 15.34 -52.50
CA LEU A 604 -11.01 15.53 -52.14
C LEU A 604 -11.19 15.52 -50.62
N THR A 605 -11.86 16.55 -50.12
CA THR A 605 -12.44 16.58 -48.78
C THR A 605 -13.48 15.45 -48.71
N ALA A 606 -13.08 14.29 -48.19
CA ALA A 606 -14.01 13.19 -47.97
C ALA A 606 -14.98 13.61 -46.85
N SER A 607 -16.22 13.88 -47.23
CA SER A 607 -17.34 13.81 -46.31
C SER A 607 -17.45 12.35 -45.90
N VAL A 608 -17.23 12.03 -44.62
CA VAL A 608 -17.63 10.73 -44.09
C VAL A 608 -19.15 10.71 -44.10
N THR A 609 -19.71 10.24 -45.21
CA THR A 609 -21.08 9.75 -45.27
C THR A 609 -20.98 8.30 -44.86
N ALA A 610 -21.37 7.98 -43.62
CA ALA A 610 -21.54 6.58 -43.24
C ALA A 610 -22.52 5.93 -44.23
N THR A 611 -22.09 4.89 -44.93
CA THR A 611 -23.03 4.00 -45.59
C THR A 611 -23.79 3.28 -44.48
N LEU A 612 -25.06 3.62 -44.30
CA LEU A 612 -26.00 2.75 -43.60
C LEU A 612 -26.04 1.45 -44.41
N THR A 613 -25.39 0.41 -43.93
CA THR A 613 -25.67 -0.94 -44.40
C THR A 613 -27.04 -1.29 -43.84
N ASP A 614 -28.08 -1.19 -44.67
CA ASP A 614 -29.43 -1.66 -44.35
C ASP A 614 -29.37 -3.16 -44.05
N GLY A 615 -29.25 -3.50 -42.77
CA GLY A 615 -29.80 -4.73 -42.24
C GLY A 615 -31.31 -4.56 -42.19
N THR A 616 -32.01 -5.45 -42.87
CA THR A 616 -33.46 -5.49 -43.01
C THR A 616 -34.19 -5.19 -41.69
N VAL A 617 -34.79 -4.00 -41.59
CA VAL A 617 -35.84 -3.72 -40.60
C VAL A 617 -37.08 -3.35 -41.38
N ALA A 618 -37.96 -4.33 -41.53
CA ALA A 618 -39.32 -4.12 -42.00
C ALA A 618 -40.05 -3.20 -41.00
N ASN A 619 -40.74 -2.20 -41.54
CA ASN A 619 -41.67 -1.28 -40.87
C ASN A 619 -41.05 -0.37 -39.79
N ASN A 620 -40.61 0.82 -40.19
CA ASN A 620 -41.23 2.06 -39.67
C ASN A 620 -40.83 3.29 -40.50
N THR A 621 -41.86 3.88 -41.10
CA THR A 621 -41.94 4.96 -42.07
C THR A 621 -41.26 6.27 -41.63
N VAL A 622 -40.55 6.92 -42.55
CA VAL A 622 -40.49 8.40 -42.62
C VAL A 622 -40.68 8.83 -44.07
N THR A 623 -41.83 9.43 -44.35
CA THR A 623 -42.21 10.03 -45.61
C THR A 623 -41.65 11.45 -45.70
N ASN A 624 -40.96 11.79 -46.79
CA ASN A 624 -41.12 13.13 -47.33
C ASN A 624 -41.16 13.10 -48.87
N LYS A 625 -42.14 13.82 -49.39
CA LYS A 625 -42.74 13.69 -50.72
C LYS A 625 -42.19 14.83 -51.60
N ALA A 626 -41.79 14.47 -52.82
CA ALA A 626 -41.58 15.33 -53.99
C ALA A 626 -40.37 16.30 -54.00
N VAL A 627 -39.32 15.92 -54.75
CA VAL A 627 -38.73 16.75 -55.83
C VAL A 627 -38.09 15.80 -56.86
N THR A 628 -38.58 15.81 -58.10
CA THR A 628 -37.90 15.26 -59.29
C THR A 628 -37.46 16.43 -60.17
N GLY A 629 -36.18 16.48 -60.54
CA GLY A 629 -35.65 17.46 -61.49
C GLY A 629 -34.17 17.27 -61.78
N LEU A 630 -33.81 17.18 -63.07
CA LEU A 630 -32.43 17.13 -63.57
C LEU A 630 -31.75 18.50 -63.39
N ALA A 631 -30.49 18.51 -62.93
CA ALA A 631 -29.69 19.73 -62.79
C ALA A 631 -28.54 19.74 -63.81
N THR A 632 -28.54 20.73 -64.70
CA THR A 632 -27.41 21.10 -65.56
C THR A 632 -26.60 22.20 -64.85
N GLN A 633 -25.27 22.10 -64.91
CA GLN A 633 -24.32 22.97 -64.22
C GLN A 633 -24.25 24.37 -64.86
N ASN A 634 -24.26 25.45 -64.06
CA ASN A 634 -24.06 26.83 -64.52
C ASN A 634 -22.84 27.44 -63.81
N SER A 635 -21.98 28.14 -64.56
CA SER A 635 -20.59 28.46 -64.21
C SER A 635 -20.30 29.94 -63.93
N ASP A 636 -21.31 30.77 -63.71
CA ASP A 636 -21.10 32.23 -63.57
C ASP A 636 -20.70 32.66 -62.14
N ALA A 637 -19.60 33.43 -62.05
CA ALA A 637 -18.92 33.78 -60.80
C ALA A 637 -19.42 35.08 -60.15
N ALA A 638 -20.28 35.85 -60.83
CA ALA A 638 -20.65 37.21 -60.42
C ALA A 638 -21.70 37.32 -59.28
N ASN A 639 -22.35 36.22 -58.86
CA ASN A 639 -23.46 36.24 -57.90
C ASN A 639 -23.14 35.64 -56.50
N ARG A 640 -21.90 35.75 -56.01
CA ARG A 640 -21.50 35.18 -54.70
C ARG A 640 -21.63 36.21 -53.56
N VAL A 641 -22.55 35.96 -52.61
CA VAL A 641 -22.61 36.66 -51.31
C VAL A 641 -21.73 35.91 -50.30
N LEU A 642 -20.91 36.65 -49.55
CA LEU A 642 -19.92 36.14 -48.60
C LEU A 642 -20.57 35.63 -47.30
N GLY A 643 -20.54 34.31 -47.08
CA GLY A 643 -20.87 33.67 -45.80
C GLY A 643 -21.08 32.16 -45.91
N GLY A 644 -20.07 31.36 -45.52
CA GLY A 644 -20.15 29.91 -45.36
C GLY A 644 -19.77 29.07 -46.58
N ARG A 645 -18.77 28.18 -46.44
CA ARG A 645 -18.38 27.18 -47.45
C ARG A 645 -19.00 25.82 -47.12
N THR A 646 -20.17 25.54 -47.67
CA THR A 646 -20.66 24.17 -47.94
C THR A 646 -20.79 23.99 -49.45
N LYS A 647 -20.50 22.79 -49.96
CA LYS A 647 -20.55 22.47 -51.41
C LYS A 647 -21.94 21.99 -51.89
N THR A 648 -23.01 22.39 -51.21
CA THR A 648 -24.39 22.21 -51.71
C THR A 648 -25.30 23.21 -51.01
N TYR A 649 -25.92 24.11 -51.78
CA TYR A 649 -26.96 25.01 -51.28
C TYR A 649 -28.32 24.35 -51.51
N TRP A 650 -29.07 24.13 -50.42
CA TRP A 650 -30.48 23.79 -50.48
C TRP A 650 -31.28 25.06 -50.24
N LYS A 651 -32.31 25.30 -51.06
CA LYS A 651 -33.27 26.38 -50.86
C LYS A 651 -34.19 25.98 -49.70
N ASN A 652 -34.32 26.84 -48.68
CA ASN A 652 -35.21 26.76 -47.49
C ASN A 652 -34.77 25.92 -46.27
N CYS A 653 -33.56 26.14 -45.72
CA CYS A 653 -33.25 25.72 -44.34
C CYS A 653 -32.67 26.88 -43.52
N THR A 654 -33.34 27.25 -42.43
CA THR A 654 -32.90 28.24 -41.44
C THR A 654 -32.43 27.47 -40.19
N MET A 655 -31.21 27.71 -39.70
CA MET A 655 -30.80 27.28 -38.35
C MET A 655 -30.21 28.47 -37.59
N TRP A 656 -30.91 28.84 -36.52
CA TRP A 656 -30.56 29.88 -35.57
C TRP A 656 -29.49 29.36 -34.61
N GLY A 657 -28.44 30.14 -34.39
CA GLY A 657 -27.56 30.02 -33.25
C GLY A 657 -28.07 30.88 -32.09
N ASN A 658 -27.77 30.47 -30.86
CA ASN A 658 -27.70 31.38 -29.72
C ASN A 658 -26.29 31.33 -29.15
N TYR A 659 -25.70 32.51 -29.06
CA TYR A 659 -24.33 32.84 -28.68
C TYR A 659 -24.19 33.00 -27.17
N SER A 660 -22.99 32.71 -26.67
CA SER A 660 -22.19 33.66 -25.91
C SER A 660 -20.74 33.54 -26.35
#